data_AF-A0A1E4K8Y0-F1
#
_entry.id   AF-A0A1E4K8Y0-F1
#
_cell.length_a   1.000
_cell.length_b   1.000
_cell.length_c   1.000
_cell.angle_alpha   90.00
_cell.angle_beta   90.00
_cell.angle_gamma   90.00
#
_symmetry.space_group_name_H-M   'P 1'
#
loop_
_entity.id
_entity.type
_entity.pdbx_description
1 polymer ?
#
loop_
_entity_poly.entity_id
_entity_poly.type
_entity_poly.pdbx_seq_one_letter_code
_entity_poly.pdbx_strand_id
1 'polypeptide(L)'
;MCTAAIAAAAEQVERSEVLTMGTKAGFQEARYADDGSVRVHYELNDRGRGPKYDAEYRIAADGGIESLANKGVDYFKAAVDESYKRDGKTFRWKNASEDETRTVDSPAFYLSLNGTPEEFVLLTRALLQAPDHRLAILPAGEARIEKLTELKVKGKPGAKKVALYAVHGLDLTPSFIWLDDQQRFFASYSSWSSLVRDGYADVLPTLAKTQETQEKQQSEQRAKTLTEMLVRPLLIRNVRAFDPATGNTIEDAAVLVDKGRIAAVGKASEVTAPAVADTLDGGGKFLMPGLWDMHAHFFGQADGVLDIAGGVTTVRDLANNPPVLAERIKAIESNRDIGPRIIKAGIIDGPGPFAGPTKALADNEADAQRIVDEYAASGHEQIKIYSSIKPELMPAIARMAHAKGLRVSGHVPAYMTARQFVENGADEIQHINMLMLNFLFDKVQDTRSPARFTSIGEYGAGIDLGSPAVHDFVALLKRRDIVVDPTLSTFEDMFLGRPGLPGPGFAAIQTRLPLSWQRNIRSGSGGLPIKPGQEAAYRDGYQRMIDFVGLLFRSGVRIVSGTDGSGGLQLPRELELYVSAGIPPKDVLRIATYDSAAVMKRDKEYGRIAPGYVADLILVDGDPTMNMADIRKVRTVIRGDRRYDSAKLFSAIGIAPSP
;
A
#
# COMPACT_ATOMS: atom_id res chain seq x y z
N MET A 1 -11.40 -28.61 61.63
CA MET A 1 -11.44 -27.73 60.45
C MET A 1 -10.01 -27.45 60.03
N CYS A 2 -9.52 -28.13 59.00
CA CYS A 2 -8.25 -27.78 58.33
C CYS A 2 -8.63 -27.05 57.05
N THR A 3 -8.44 -25.74 57.02
CA THR A 3 -8.48 -24.94 55.80
C THR A 3 -7.21 -25.20 55.01
N ALA A 4 -7.34 -25.97 53.93
CA ALA A 4 -6.28 -26.09 52.93
C ALA A 4 -6.07 -24.72 52.30
N ALA A 5 -4.89 -24.15 52.50
CA ALA A 5 -4.43 -23.00 51.73
C ALA A 5 -4.28 -23.46 50.27
N ILE A 6 -5.15 -22.97 49.40
CA ILE A 6 -4.98 -23.08 47.96
C ILE A 6 -3.74 -22.24 47.62
N ALA A 7 -2.61 -22.91 47.36
CA ALA A 7 -1.46 -22.25 46.77
C ALA A 7 -1.90 -21.71 45.41
N ALA A 8 -1.85 -20.39 45.24
CA ALA A 8 -2.06 -19.77 43.93
C ALA A 8 -1.01 -20.36 42.96
N ALA A 9 -1.48 -20.92 41.84
CA ALA A 9 -0.61 -21.44 40.78
C ALA A 9 0.38 -20.35 40.32
N ALA A 10 1.64 -20.73 40.08
CA ALA A 10 2.69 -19.79 39.74
C ALA A 10 2.56 -19.38 38.26
N GLU A 11 1.85 -18.28 38.00
CA GLU A 11 1.69 -17.74 36.65
C GLU A 11 3.01 -17.16 36.13
N GLN A 12 3.48 -17.64 34.97
CA GLN A 12 4.64 -17.04 34.29
C GLN A 12 4.18 -15.81 33.50
N VAL A 13 4.73 -14.65 33.83
CA VAL A 13 4.38 -13.37 33.18
C VAL A 13 5.53 -12.91 32.28
N GLU A 14 5.22 -12.64 31.02
CA GLU A 14 6.14 -12.08 30.04
C GLU A 14 5.63 -10.74 29.55
N ARG A 15 6.51 -9.73 29.56
CA ARG A 15 6.21 -8.38 29.09
C ARG A 15 7.10 -7.99 27.94
N SER A 16 6.50 -7.27 26.99
CA SER A 16 7.18 -6.70 25.84
C SER A 16 6.68 -5.28 25.61
N GLU A 17 7.55 -4.38 25.20
CA GLU A 17 7.21 -2.99 24.91
C GLU A 17 7.10 -2.74 23.42
N VAL A 18 6.07 -1.99 23.03
CA VAL A 18 5.90 -1.52 21.65
C VAL A 18 6.67 -0.22 21.50
N LEU A 19 7.60 -0.17 20.55
CA LEU A 19 8.36 1.00 20.18
C LEU A 19 7.94 1.46 18.78
N THR A 20 7.43 2.67 18.66
CA THR A 20 7.13 3.33 17.38
C THR A 20 8.19 4.40 17.14
N MET A 21 8.95 4.27 16.05
CA MET A 21 10.10 5.14 15.76
C MET A 21 11.05 5.31 16.96
N GLY A 22 11.25 4.24 17.75
CA GLY A 22 12.10 4.22 18.95
C GLY A 22 11.48 4.78 20.23
N THR A 23 10.24 5.29 20.18
CA THR A 23 9.51 5.79 21.36
C THR A 23 8.50 4.76 21.84
N LYS A 24 8.39 4.55 23.16
CA LYS A 24 7.40 3.66 23.73
C LYS A 24 5.98 4.14 23.40
N ALA A 25 5.23 3.29 22.71
CA ALA A 25 3.87 3.57 22.23
C ALA A 25 2.82 2.59 22.77
N GLY A 26 3.24 1.58 23.52
CA GLY A 26 2.35 0.53 24.01
C GLY A 26 3.11 -0.64 24.64
N PHE A 27 2.41 -1.74 24.89
CA PHE A 27 2.99 -2.97 25.42
C PHE A 27 2.13 -4.19 25.15
N GLN A 28 2.74 -5.37 25.29
CA GLN A 28 2.07 -6.64 25.48
C GLN A 28 2.44 -7.21 26.85
N GLU A 29 1.46 -7.76 27.56
CA GLU A 29 1.67 -8.64 28.71
C GLU A 29 1.01 -9.98 28.42
N ALA A 30 1.79 -11.05 28.35
CA ALA A 30 1.32 -12.42 28.19
C ALA A 30 1.54 -13.20 29.48
N ARG A 31 0.48 -13.81 30.00
CA ARG A 31 0.47 -14.56 31.25
C ARG A 31 0.11 -16.01 30.98
N TYR A 32 0.97 -16.92 31.41
CA TYR A 32 0.87 -18.34 31.12
C TYR A 32 0.56 -19.07 32.42
N ALA A 33 -0.57 -19.74 32.45
CA ALA A 33 -1.00 -20.53 33.59
C ALA A 33 -0.67 -22.02 33.40
N ASP A 34 -0.56 -22.74 34.51
CA ASP A 34 -0.23 -24.17 34.54
C ASP A 34 -1.31 -25.06 33.87
N ASP A 35 -2.53 -24.55 33.72
CA ASP A 35 -3.65 -25.23 33.06
C ASP A 35 -3.62 -25.13 31.51
N GLY A 36 -2.57 -24.50 30.96
CA GLY A 36 -2.41 -24.28 29.52
C GLY A 36 -3.18 -23.09 28.98
N SER A 37 -3.78 -22.27 29.85
CA SER A 37 -4.35 -20.98 29.45
C SER A 37 -3.27 -19.90 29.29
N VAL A 38 -3.49 -19.01 28.34
CA VAL A 38 -2.66 -17.82 28.10
C VAL A 38 -3.55 -16.60 28.06
N ARG A 39 -3.33 -15.65 28.97
CA ARG A 39 -4.04 -14.37 29.00
C ARG A 39 -3.13 -13.27 28.50
N VAL A 40 -3.60 -12.47 27.55
CA VAL A 40 -2.79 -11.47 26.87
C VAL A 40 -3.50 -10.13 26.90
N HIS A 41 -2.83 -9.11 27.44
CA HIS A 41 -3.18 -7.72 27.24
C HIS A 41 -2.26 -7.13 26.17
N TYR A 42 -2.82 -6.46 25.17
CA TYR A 42 -2.06 -5.74 24.17
C TYR A 42 -2.63 -4.34 23.96
N GLU A 43 -1.78 -3.32 23.97
CA GLU A 43 -2.18 -1.96 23.59
C GLU A 43 -1.09 -1.26 22.77
N LEU A 44 -1.54 -0.46 21.79
CA LEU A 44 -0.74 0.47 21.02
C LEU A 44 -1.49 1.81 20.90
N ASN A 45 -0.78 2.92 21.09
CA ASN A 45 -1.29 4.27 20.90
C ASN A 45 -0.48 5.01 19.82
N ASP A 46 -1.08 5.23 18.64
CA ASP A 46 -0.61 6.17 17.62
C ASP A 46 -1.50 7.40 17.58
N ARG A 47 -1.10 8.46 18.30
CA ARG A 47 -1.77 9.78 18.28
C ARG A 47 -3.29 9.68 18.50
N GLY A 48 -3.70 8.92 19.52
CA GLY A 48 -5.12 8.72 19.88
C GLY A 48 -5.81 7.55 19.17
N ARG A 49 -5.13 6.90 18.22
CA ARG A 49 -5.57 5.67 17.53
C ARG A 49 -4.78 4.46 18.03
N GLY A 50 -5.16 3.27 17.59
CA GLY A 50 -4.41 2.03 17.83
C GLY A 50 -5.19 0.98 18.63
N PRO A 51 -4.84 -0.30 18.45
CA PRO A 51 -5.54 -1.42 19.05
C PRO A 51 -5.38 -1.46 20.56
N LYS A 52 -6.42 -1.97 21.23
CA LYS A 52 -6.36 -2.38 22.63
C LYS A 52 -7.21 -3.63 22.80
N TYR A 53 -6.57 -4.74 23.16
CA TYR A 53 -7.19 -6.06 23.22
C TYR A 53 -6.86 -6.75 24.54
N ASP A 54 -7.85 -7.47 25.06
CA ASP A 54 -7.71 -8.50 26.07
C ASP A 54 -8.11 -9.83 25.45
N ALA A 55 -7.15 -10.76 25.33
CA ALA A 55 -7.34 -12.07 24.74
C ALA A 55 -7.06 -13.18 25.75
N GLU A 56 -7.87 -14.23 25.71
CA GLU A 56 -7.68 -15.46 26.47
C GLU A 56 -7.65 -16.64 25.50
N TYR A 57 -6.54 -17.38 25.51
CA TYR A 57 -6.31 -18.58 24.72
C TYR A 57 -6.27 -19.79 25.63
N ARG A 58 -6.83 -20.92 25.18
CA ARG A 58 -6.55 -22.24 25.75
C ARG A 58 -5.83 -23.08 24.72
N ILE A 59 -4.62 -23.53 25.04
CA ILE A 59 -3.76 -24.23 24.09
C ILE A 59 -4.09 -25.72 24.10
N ALA A 60 -4.30 -26.29 22.92
CA ALA A 60 -4.52 -27.72 22.73
C ALA A 60 -3.19 -28.49 22.86
N ALA A 61 -3.28 -29.79 23.12
CA ALA A 61 -2.10 -30.66 23.24
C ALA A 61 -1.24 -30.73 21.96
N ASP A 62 -1.84 -30.47 20.78
CA ASP A 62 -1.15 -30.41 19.49
C ASP A 62 -0.53 -29.03 19.18
N GLY A 63 -0.52 -28.12 20.16
CA GLY A 63 0.02 -26.77 20.02
C GLY A 63 -0.93 -25.77 19.34
N GLY A 64 -2.08 -26.22 18.84
CA GLY A 64 -3.12 -25.35 18.30
C GLY A 64 -3.91 -24.62 19.39
N ILE A 65 -4.87 -23.79 18.98
CA ILE A 65 -5.80 -23.13 19.89
C ILE A 65 -7.05 -24.01 20.03
N GLU A 66 -7.44 -24.33 21.26
CA GLU A 66 -8.68 -25.04 21.57
C GLU A 66 -9.85 -24.08 21.78
N SER A 67 -9.59 -22.95 22.43
CA SER A 67 -10.54 -21.84 22.52
C SER A 67 -9.85 -20.48 22.59
N LEU A 68 -10.51 -19.47 22.04
CA LEU A 68 -10.12 -18.06 22.07
C LEU A 68 -11.32 -17.21 22.47
N ALA A 69 -11.10 -16.23 23.32
CA ALA A 69 -11.98 -15.09 23.53
C ALA A 69 -11.15 -13.80 23.47
N ASN A 70 -11.52 -12.86 22.63
CA ASN A 70 -10.79 -11.62 22.41
C ASN A 70 -11.75 -10.43 22.42
N LYS A 71 -11.47 -9.41 23.24
CA LYS A 71 -12.32 -8.23 23.39
C LYS A 71 -11.50 -6.95 23.41
N GLY A 72 -12.07 -5.87 22.88
CA GLY A 72 -11.47 -4.56 22.99
C GLY A 72 -11.85 -3.66 21.82
N VAL A 73 -10.86 -2.98 21.25
CA VAL A 73 -11.05 -2.09 20.09
C VAL A 73 -9.90 -2.18 19.10
N ASP A 74 -10.21 -2.07 17.82
CA ASP A 74 -9.22 -2.11 16.74
C ASP A 74 -8.42 -0.79 16.61
N TYR A 75 -7.62 -0.67 15.55
CA TYR A 75 -6.83 0.52 15.27
C TYR A 75 -7.66 1.81 15.19
N PHE A 76 -8.85 1.76 14.59
CA PHE A 76 -9.74 2.91 14.42
C PHE A 76 -10.80 3.02 15.52
N LYS A 77 -10.64 2.26 16.61
CA LYS A 77 -11.51 2.22 17.79
C LYS A 77 -12.86 1.56 17.56
N ALA A 78 -13.03 0.79 16.48
CA ALA A 78 -14.20 -0.08 16.32
C ALA A 78 -14.14 -1.21 17.35
N ALA A 79 -15.30 -1.63 17.87
CA ALA A 79 -15.37 -2.68 18.87
C ALA A 79 -14.88 -4.03 18.29
N VAL A 80 -14.03 -4.71 19.06
CA VAL A 80 -13.58 -6.08 18.79
C VAL A 80 -14.25 -7.00 19.80
N ASP A 81 -14.97 -8.00 19.30
CA ASP A 81 -15.48 -9.14 20.04
C ASP A 81 -15.35 -10.35 19.12
N GLU A 82 -14.40 -11.22 19.44
CA GLU A 82 -14.08 -12.42 18.66
C GLU A 82 -13.98 -13.63 19.57
N SER A 83 -14.62 -14.72 19.15
CA SER A 83 -14.60 -15.99 19.87
C SER A 83 -14.34 -17.13 18.91
N TYR A 84 -13.62 -18.14 19.39
CA TYR A 84 -13.36 -19.36 18.65
C TYR A 84 -13.33 -20.57 19.59
N LYS A 85 -13.78 -21.72 19.09
CA LYS A 85 -13.72 -23.00 19.79
C LYS A 85 -13.50 -24.15 18.81
N ARG A 86 -12.66 -25.09 19.21
CA ARG A 86 -12.46 -26.39 18.58
C ARG A 86 -13.11 -27.49 19.38
N ASP A 87 -13.80 -28.40 18.71
CA ASP A 87 -14.32 -29.65 19.25
C ASP A 87 -13.93 -30.78 18.28
N GLY A 88 -12.85 -31.49 18.61
CA GLY A 88 -12.22 -32.48 17.74
C GLY A 88 -11.78 -31.87 16.40
N LYS A 89 -12.51 -32.24 15.33
CA LYS A 89 -12.30 -31.77 13.94
C LYS A 89 -13.18 -30.58 13.55
N THR A 90 -14.06 -30.13 14.44
CA THR A 90 -15.00 -29.05 14.17
C THR A 90 -14.49 -27.76 14.80
N PHE A 91 -14.43 -26.71 14.00
CA PHE A 91 -13.92 -25.39 14.33
C PHE A 91 -15.08 -24.40 14.18
N ARG A 92 -15.39 -23.64 15.23
CA ARG A 92 -16.42 -22.60 15.20
C ARG A 92 -15.81 -21.28 15.64
N TRP A 93 -16.06 -20.22 14.88
CA TRP A 93 -15.66 -18.87 15.27
C TRP A 93 -16.74 -17.86 14.95
N LYS A 94 -16.72 -16.77 15.71
CA LYS A 94 -17.62 -15.64 15.56
C LYS A 94 -16.88 -14.35 15.84
N ASN A 95 -17.02 -13.38 14.95
CA ASN A 95 -16.56 -12.01 15.10
C ASN A 95 -17.55 -11.05 14.42
N ALA A 96 -17.20 -9.78 14.28
CA ALA A 96 -18.07 -8.78 13.66
C ALA A 96 -18.40 -9.06 12.17
N SER A 97 -17.63 -9.92 11.50
CA SER A 97 -17.73 -10.18 10.05
C SER A 97 -18.01 -11.64 9.69
N GLU A 98 -17.76 -12.58 10.60
CA GLU A 98 -17.82 -14.01 10.37
C GLU A 98 -18.60 -14.67 11.52
N ASP A 99 -19.49 -15.62 11.21
CA ASP A 99 -20.14 -16.53 12.16
C ASP A 99 -20.20 -17.90 11.48
N GLU A 100 -19.12 -18.67 11.63
CA GLU A 100 -18.86 -19.84 10.79
C GLU A 100 -18.58 -21.09 11.63
N THR A 101 -18.88 -22.24 11.04
CA THR A 101 -18.51 -23.55 11.56
C THR A 101 -17.97 -24.39 10.42
N ARG A 102 -16.78 -24.98 10.59
CA ARG A 102 -16.12 -25.82 9.59
C ARG A 102 -15.59 -27.10 10.21
N THR A 103 -15.69 -28.20 9.49
CA THR A 103 -15.04 -29.46 9.84
C THR A 103 -13.84 -29.65 8.93
N VAL A 104 -12.67 -29.92 9.52
CA VAL A 104 -11.41 -30.11 8.78
C VAL A 104 -10.81 -31.46 9.14
N ASP A 105 -10.37 -32.22 8.14
CA ASP A 105 -9.81 -33.56 8.34
C ASP A 105 -8.31 -33.57 8.67
N SER A 106 -7.61 -32.48 8.34
CA SER A 106 -6.20 -32.26 8.64
C SER A 106 -6.01 -31.35 9.86
N PRO A 107 -4.86 -31.44 10.55
CA PRO A 107 -4.47 -30.43 11.54
C PRO A 107 -4.54 -29.02 10.94
N ALA A 108 -5.13 -28.10 11.69
CA ALA A 108 -5.33 -26.72 11.27
C ALA A 108 -5.20 -25.76 12.46
N PHE A 109 -4.79 -24.53 12.17
CA PHE A 109 -4.70 -23.45 13.15
C PHE A 109 -5.66 -22.33 12.79
N TYR A 110 -6.49 -21.93 13.76
CA TYR A 110 -7.33 -20.75 13.61
C TYR A 110 -6.50 -19.50 13.87
N LEU A 111 -6.42 -18.62 12.88
CA LEU A 111 -5.85 -17.29 13.05
C LEU A 111 -7.02 -16.32 13.29
N SER A 112 -6.97 -15.50 14.34
CA SER A 112 -8.03 -14.55 14.60
C SER A 112 -7.97 -13.34 13.65
N LEU A 113 -9.09 -12.62 13.51
CA LEU A 113 -9.14 -11.40 12.69
C LEU A 113 -8.38 -10.25 13.35
N ASN A 114 -8.47 -10.15 14.68
CA ASN A 114 -7.81 -9.10 15.47
C ASN A 114 -6.90 -9.70 16.56
N GLY A 115 -5.97 -10.58 16.17
CA GLY A 115 -5.10 -11.30 17.10
C GLY A 115 -4.09 -10.44 17.83
N THR A 116 -3.72 -10.87 19.04
CA THR A 116 -2.58 -10.29 19.75
C THR A 116 -1.27 -10.79 19.13
N PRO A 117 -0.15 -10.05 19.26
CA PRO A 117 1.16 -10.54 18.82
C PRO A 117 1.54 -11.93 19.36
N GLU A 118 1.06 -12.28 20.56
CA GLU A 118 1.22 -13.62 21.14
C GLU A 118 0.57 -14.74 20.30
N GLU A 119 -0.55 -14.49 19.63
CA GLU A 119 -1.16 -15.50 18.74
C GLU A 119 -0.19 -15.93 17.63
N PHE A 120 0.63 -15.00 17.13
CA PHE A 120 1.63 -15.31 16.12
C PHE A 120 2.75 -16.21 16.65
N VAL A 121 3.07 -16.13 17.96
CA VAL A 121 3.99 -17.03 18.65
C VAL A 121 3.38 -18.43 18.73
N LEU A 122 2.09 -18.52 19.09
CA LEU A 122 1.37 -19.79 19.14
C LEU A 122 1.34 -20.47 17.78
N LEU A 123 1.01 -19.74 16.71
CA LEU A 123 1.07 -20.23 15.33
C LEU A 123 2.49 -20.72 14.97
N THR A 124 3.49 -19.93 15.30
CA THR A 124 4.90 -20.26 15.04
C THR A 124 5.31 -21.57 15.71
N ARG A 125 4.92 -21.78 16.97
CA ARG A 125 5.18 -23.02 17.71
C ARG A 125 4.42 -24.21 17.12
N ALA A 126 3.16 -24.03 16.75
CA ALA A 126 2.37 -25.06 16.08
C ALA A 126 3.01 -25.47 14.75
N LEU A 127 3.47 -24.52 13.95
CA LEU A 127 4.19 -24.79 12.69
C LEU A 127 5.52 -25.52 12.90
N LEU A 128 6.27 -25.20 13.96
CA LEU A 128 7.52 -25.90 14.28
C LEU A 128 7.30 -27.37 14.67
N GLN A 129 6.13 -27.69 15.24
CA GLN A 129 5.74 -29.05 15.61
C GLN A 129 5.05 -29.81 14.48
N ALA A 130 4.50 -29.10 13.49
CA ALA A 130 3.77 -29.69 12.39
C ALA A 130 4.69 -30.45 11.41
N PRO A 131 4.21 -31.55 10.80
CA PRO A 131 4.92 -32.23 9.72
C PRO A 131 5.31 -31.25 8.60
N ASP A 132 6.53 -31.41 8.07
CA ASP A 132 7.10 -30.55 7.01
C ASP A 132 7.07 -29.05 7.30
N HIS A 133 6.92 -28.66 8.57
CA HIS A 133 6.81 -27.28 9.01
C HIS A 133 5.66 -26.52 8.34
N ARG A 134 4.55 -27.22 8.08
CA ARG A 134 3.37 -26.74 7.35
C ARG A 134 2.07 -27.02 8.10
N LEU A 135 1.12 -26.11 8.00
CA LEU A 135 -0.18 -26.29 8.62
C LEU A 135 -1.28 -25.57 7.85
N ALA A 136 -2.44 -26.21 7.74
CA ALA A 136 -3.64 -25.53 7.24
C ALA A 136 -4.01 -24.36 8.16
N ILE A 137 -4.37 -23.22 7.59
CA ILE A 137 -4.82 -22.05 8.31
C ILE A 137 -6.32 -21.89 8.10
N LEU A 138 -7.03 -21.67 9.20
CA LEU A 138 -8.44 -21.32 9.17
C LEU A 138 -8.61 -19.80 9.23
N PRO A 139 -9.54 -19.23 8.44
CA PRO A 139 -10.53 -19.94 7.61
C PRO A 139 -10.01 -20.60 6.32
N ALA A 140 -8.92 -20.15 5.69
CA ALA A 140 -8.39 -20.82 4.50
C ALA A 140 -6.88 -20.59 4.31
N GLY A 141 -6.25 -21.45 3.52
CA GLY A 141 -4.83 -21.34 3.17
C GLY A 141 -3.94 -22.30 3.98
N GLU A 142 -2.64 -22.14 3.80
CA GLU A 142 -1.59 -22.91 4.46
C GLU A 142 -0.49 -21.94 4.86
N ALA A 143 0.05 -22.11 6.06
CA ALA A 143 1.28 -21.46 6.47
C ALA A 143 2.43 -22.46 6.51
N ARG A 144 3.63 -21.97 6.21
CA ARG A 144 4.87 -22.71 6.42
C ARG A 144 5.87 -21.87 7.16
N ILE A 145 6.75 -22.50 7.92
CA ILE A 145 7.82 -21.81 8.65
C ILE A 145 9.21 -22.21 8.18
N GLU A 146 10.12 -21.24 8.21
CA GLU A 146 11.54 -21.43 7.93
C GLU A 146 12.39 -20.71 8.98
N LYS A 147 13.42 -21.36 9.52
CA LYS A 147 14.42 -20.72 10.36
C LYS A 147 15.49 -20.08 9.48
N LEU A 148 15.69 -18.77 9.59
CA LEU A 148 16.62 -18.04 8.73
C LEU A 148 18.01 -17.91 9.35
N THR A 149 18.09 -17.51 10.62
CA THR A 149 19.36 -17.28 11.31
C THR A 149 19.20 -17.30 12.82
N GLU A 150 20.33 -17.27 13.55
CA GLU A 150 20.36 -17.18 15.00
C GLU A 150 21.52 -16.30 15.50
N LEU A 151 21.32 -15.67 16.65
CA LEU A 151 22.26 -14.74 17.28
C LEU A 151 22.30 -14.97 18.79
N LYS A 152 23.40 -14.53 19.41
CA LYS A 152 23.45 -14.29 20.86
C LYS A 152 23.38 -12.79 21.09
N VAL A 153 22.42 -12.36 21.91
CA VAL A 153 22.21 -10.95 22.26
C VAL A 153 22.27 -10.79 23.78
N LYS A 154 22.64 -9.61 24.26
CA LYS A 154 22.75 -9.31 25.69
C LYS A 154 21.93 -8.07 26.01
N GLY A 155 20.84 -8.25 26.75
CA GLY A 155 20.03 -7.16 27.30
C GLY A 155 20.30 -6.97 28.79
N LYS A 156 19.53 -6.09 29.41
CA LYS A 156 19.62 -5.83 30.87
C LYS A 156 19.39 -7.10 31.71
N PRO A 157 18.42 -7.98 31.38
CA PRO A 157 18.20 -9.21 32.14
C PRO A 157 19.29 -10.28 31.93
N GLY A 158 20.14 -10.15 30.91
CA GLY A 158 21.20 -11.12 30.62
C GLY A 158 21.36 -11.44 29.14
N ALA A 159 22.16 -12.49 28.88
CA ALA A 159 22.38 -13.00 27.52
C ALA A 159 21.28 -13.99 27.12
N LYS A 160 20.83 -13.90 25.88
CA LYS A 160 19.86 -14.82 25.26
C LYS A 160 20.35 -15.28 23.89
N LYS A 161 20.07 -16.53 23.56
CA LYS A 161 20.16 -17.04 22.19
C LYS A 161 18.81 -16.83 21.54
N VAL A 162 18.78 -16.23 20.36
CA VAL A 162 17.55 -15.88 19.64
C VAL A 162 17.65 -16.31 18.19
N ALA A 163 16.54 -16.75 17.61
CA ALA A 163 16.45 -17.20 16.24
C ALA A 163 15.37 -16.42 15.50
N LEU A 164 15.68 -16.04 14.25
CA LEU A 164 14.74 -15.41 13.33
C LEU A 164 14.04 -16.50 12.51
N TYR A 165 12.72 -16.44 12.48
CA TYR A 165 11.87 -17.27 11.65
C TYR A 165 11.08 -16.42 10.67
N ALA A 166 10.85 -16.98 9.48
CA ALA A 166 9.92 -16.47 8.48
C ALA A 166 8.71 -17.40 8.37
N VAL A 167 7.51 -16.85 8.53
CA VAL A 167 6.25 -17.54 8.32
C VAL A 167 5.65 -17.07 7.00
N HIS A 168 5.47 -18.00 6.07
CA HIS A 168 4.95 -17.73 4.73
C HIS A 168 3.46 -18.08 4.64
N GLY A 169 2.77 -17.52 3.65
CA GLY A 169 1.38 -17.89 3.31
C GLY A 169 0.30 -17.05 4.00
N LEU A 170 0.69 -16.18 4.93
CA LEU A 170 -0.24 -15.28 5.63
C LEU A 170 -0.48 -13.98 4.86
N ASP A 171 0.59 -13.37 4.34
CA ASP A 171 0.59 -12.05 3.69
C ASP A 171 1.40 -12.08 2.37
N LEU A 172 1.55 -10.92 1.72
CA LEU A 172 2.29 -10.74 0.46
C LEU A 172 3.78 -11.08 0.59
N THR A 173 4.33 -10.83 1.78
CA THR A 173 5.69 -11.20 2.16
C THR A 173 5.65 -12.07 3.41
N PRO A 174 6.73 -12.81 3.70
CA PRO A 174 6.81 -13.58 4.93
C PRO A 174 6.66 -12.66 6.15
N SER A 175 5.97 -13.14 7.17
CA SER A 175 5.90 -12.48 8.48
C SER A 175 7.08 -12.97 9.33
N PHE A 176 7.83 -12.05 9.92
CA PHE A 176 9.07 -12.35 10.64
C PHE A 176 8.87 -12.30 12.16
N ILE A 177 9.47 -13.25 12.87
CA ILE A 177 9.46 -13.30 14.33
C ILE A 177 10.80 -13.79 14.89
N TRP A 178 11.26 -13.13 15.95
CA TRP A 178 12.38 -13.57 16.76
C TRP A 178 11.88 -14.31 17.98
N LEU A 179 12.35 -15.54 18.15
CA LEU A 179 12.09 -16.36 19.33
C LEU A 179 13.38 -16.67 20.08
N ASP A 180 13.28 -16.88 21.39
CA ASP A 180 14.41 -17.40 22.17
C ASP A 180 14.56 -18.93 22.06
N ASP A 181 15.52 -19.48 22.79
CA ASP A 181 15.82 -20.92 22.84
C ASP A 181 14.67 -21.77 23.40
N GLN A 182 13.72 -21.17 24.11
CA GLN A 182 12.50 -21.81 24.61
C GLN A 182 11.31 -21.58 23.67
N GLN A 183 11.54 -21.07 22.46
CA GLN A 183 10.50 -20.69 21.49
C GLN A 183 9.50 -19.66 22.03
N ARG A 184 9.95 -18.79 22.94
CA ARG A 184 9.15 -17.71 23.52
C ARG A 184 9.35 -16.42 22.74
N PHE A 185 8.35 -15.54 22.73
CA PHE A 185 8.42 -14.26 22.03
C PHE A 185 9.64 -13.45 22.47
N PHE A 186 10.53 -13.12 21.55
CA PHE A 186 11.66 -12.24 21.84
C PHE A 186 11.49 -10.85 21.21
N ALA A 187 11.22 -10.81 19.91
CA ALA A 187 10.96 -9.56 19.21
C ALA A 187 10.19 -9.77 17.90
N SER A 188 9.48 -8.74 17.44
CA SER A 188 9.05 -8.56 16.07
C SER A 188 9.53 -7.18 15.60
N TYR A 189 10.17 -7.14 14.45
CA TYR A 189 10.81 -5.92 13.95
C TYR A 189 10.16 -5.46 12.64
N SER A 190 9.91 -4.15 12.56
CA SER A 190 9.73 -3.40 11.31
C SER A 190 10.37 -2.01 11.45
N SER A 191 10.56 -1.32 10.33
CA SER A 191 11.12 0.04 10.31
C SER A 191 10.23 1.09 11.00
N TRP A 192 8.92 0.83 11.11
CA TRP A 192 7.95 1.76 11.70
C TRP A 192 7.65 1.46 13.18
N SER A 193 7.31 0.21 13.48
CA SER A 193 6.95 -0.25 14.82
C SER A 193 7.58 -1.60 15.13
N SER A 194 8.08 -1.76 16.34
CA SER A 194 8.69 -3.00 16.81
C SER A 194 8.13 -3.37 18.18
N LEU A 195 8.00 -4.66 18.46
CA LEU A 195 7.69 -5.20 19.78
C LEU A 195 8.92 -5.97 20.25
N VAL A 196 9.36 -5.75 21.48
CA VAL A 196 10.56 -6.40 22.03
C VAL A 196 10.35 -6.72 23.49
N ARG A 197 10.85 -7.87 23.93
CA ARG A 197 10.81 -8.29 25.32
C ARG A 197 11.42 -7.22 26.24
N ASP A 198 10.80 -6.99 27.39
CA ASP A 198 11.24 -5.99 28.37
C ASP A 198 12.73 -6.15 28.72
N GLY A 199 13.47 -5.04 28.69
CA GLY A 199 14.90 -5.00 28.98
C GLY A 199 15.82 -5.35 27.80
N TYR A 200 15.28 -5.58 26.61
CA TYR A 200 16.03 -5.89 25.38
C TYR A 200 15.89 -4.83 24.26
N ALA A 201 15.27 -3.68 24.49
CA ALA A 201 15.16 -2.62 23.47
C ALA A 201 16.50 -2.21 22.84
N ASP A 202 17.58 -2.18 23.63
CA ASP A 202 18.92 -1.82 23.14
C ASP A 202 19.49 -2.79 22.08
N VAL A 203 18.94 -4.02 21.99
CA VAL A 203 19.40 -5.01 20.99
C VAL A 203 18.65 -4.92 19.66
N LEU A 204 17.52 -4.19 19.59
CA LEU A 204 16.70 -4.07 18.38
C LEU A 204 17.50 -3.65 17.14
N PRO A 205 18.43 -2.68 17.17
CA PRO A 205 19.22 -2.32 15.99
C PRO A 205 20.03 -3.48 15.41
N THR A 206 20.47 -4.43 16.26
CA THR A 206 21.21 -5.61 15.82
C THR A 206 20.28 -6.65 15.18
N LEU A 207 19.09 -6.85 15.76
CA LEU A 207 18.06 -7.73 15.18
C LEU A 207 17.59 -7.18 13.83
N ALA A 208 17.27 -5.87 13.79
CA ALA A 208 16.86 -5.13 12.61
C ALA A 208 17.83 -5.34 11.45
N LYS A 209 19.11 -5.00 11.66
CA LYS A 209 20.16 -5.16 10.65
C LYS A 209 20.27 -6.60 10.14
N THR A 210 20.12 -7.57 11.04
CA THR A 210 20.21 -8.99 10.67
C THR A 210 19.01 -9.43 9.84
N GLN A 211 17.79 -9.05 10.24
CA GLN A 211 16.56 -9.34 9.52
C GLN A 211 16.57 -8.66 8.14
N GLU A 212 16.88 -7.36 8.07
CA GLU A 212 17.00 -6.60 6.82
C GLU A 212 18.00 -7.24 5.84
N THR A 213 19.08 -7.85 6.36
CA THR A 213 20.04 -8.59 5.52
C THR A 213 19.41 -9.83 4.89
N GLN A 214 18.61 -10.58 5.65
CA GLN A 214 17.88 -11.75 5.13
C GLN A 214 16.82 -11.33 4.11
N GLU A 215 16.06 -10.27 4.40
CA GLU A 215 15.05 -9.71 3.49
C GLU A 215 15.67 -9.29 2.16
N LYS A 216 16.83 -8.60 2.20
CA LYS A 216 17.58 -8.22 0.99
C LYS A 216 18.04 -9.42 0.17
N GLN A 217 18.55 -10.47 0.82
CA GLN A 217 18.94 -11.70 0.14
C GLN A 217 17.75 -12.37 -0.57
N GLN A 218 16.57 -12.36 0.06
CA GLN A 218 15.35 -12.88 -0.56
C GLN A 218 14.92 -12.03 -1.76
N SER A 219 14.96 -10.69 -1.67
CA SER A 219 14.70 -9.79 -2.81
C SER A 219 15.68 -10.03 -3.96
N GLU A 220 16.97 -10.16 -3.67
CA GLU A 220 18.01 -10.41 -4.68
C GLU A 220 17.80 -11.74 -5.39
N GLN A 221 17.49 -12.81 -4.64
CA GLN A 221 17.20 -14.11 -5.22
C GLN A 221 15.93 -14.08 -6.09
N ARG A 222 14.89 -13.34 -5.66
CA ARG A 222 13.66 -13.14 -6.43
C ARG A 222 13.93 -12.41 -7.74
N ALA A 223 14.66 -11.28 -7.68
CA ALA A 223 15.05 -10.50 -8.85
C ALA A 223 15.88 -11.33 -9.85
N LYS A 224 16.85 -12.10 -9.35
CA LYS A 224 17.65 -13.01 -10.17
C LYS A 224 16.83 -14.07 -10.90
N THR A 225 15.74 -14.55 -10.28
CA THR A 225 14.94 -15.67 -10.79
C THR A 225 13.80 -15.21 -11.69
N LEU A 226 13.23 -14.03 -11.43
CA LEU A 226 12.00 -13.55 -12.08
C LEU A 226 12.23 -12.41 -13.08
N THR A 227 13.42 -11.82 -13.14
CA THR A 227 13.78 -10.85 -14.18
C THR A 227 14.46 -11.56 -15.35
N GLU A 228 13.92 -11.38 -16.56
CA GLU A 228 14.61 -11.72 -17.79
C GLU A 228 15.30 -10.47 -18.37
N MET A 229 16.63 -10.48 -18.42
CA MET A 229 17.40 -9.38 -19.03
C MET A 229 17.37 -9.49 -20.56
N LEU A 230 16.97 -8.43 -21.24
CA LEU A 230 16.93 -8.33 -22.71
C LEU A 230 18.32 -7.98 -23.26
N VAL A 231 19.18 -9.00 -23.36
CA VAL A 231 20.56 -8.87 -23.87
C VAL A 231 20.65 -8.87 -25.40
N ARG A 232 19.56 -9.20 -26.10
CA ARG A 232 19.40 -9.18 -27.55
C ARG A 232 18.15 -8.35 -27.91
N PRO A 233 18.05 -7.81 -29.14
CA PRO A 233 16.82 -7.16 -29.58
C PRO A 233 15.63 -8.10 -29.44
N LEU A 234 14.46 -7.57 -29.08
CA LEU A 234 13.22 -8.32 -28.92
C LEU A 234 12.19 -7.83 -29.93
N LEU A 235 11.78 -8.70 -30.85
CA LEU A 235 10.65 -8.46 -31.75
C LEU A 235 9.36 -8.98 -31.10
N ILE A 236 8.47 -8.06 -30.73
CA ILE A 236 7.10 -8.37 -30.30
C ILE A 236 6.21 -8.33 -31.54
N ARG A 237 5.56 -9.43 -31.90
CA ARG A 237 4.72 -9.53 -33.11
C ARG A 237 3.30 -9.98 -32.77
N ASN A 238 2.36 -9.83 -33.71
CA ASN A 238 0.97 -10.26 -33.55
C ASN A 238 0.34 -9.61 -32.31
N VAL A 239 0.32 -8.27 -32.29
CA VAL A 239 -0.25 -7.44 -31.22
C VAL A 239 -1.12 -6.33 -31.81
N ARG A 240 -1.95 -5.74 -30.96
CA ARG A 240 -2.66 -4.49 -31.25
C ARG A 240 -1.97 -3.37 -30.48
N ALA A 241 -1.20 -2.53 -31.17
CA ALA A 241 -0.32 -1.55 -30.55
C ALA A 241 -1.01 -0.18 -30.39
N PHE A 242 -1.24 0.27 -29.16
CA PHE A 242 -1.92 1.53 -28.86
C PHE A 242 -0.97 2.65 -28.46
N ASP A 243 -1.02 3.78 -29.16
CA ASP A 243 -0.30 5.00 -28.80
C ASP A 243 -1.25 5.99 -28.08
N PRO A 244 -1.12 6.16 -26.75
CA PRO A 244 -1.99 7.04 -25.97
C PRO A 244 -1.91 8.51 -26.38
N ALA A 245 -0.80 8.97 -26.98
CA ALA A 245 -0.69 10.36 -27.41
C ALA A 245 -1.58 10.68 -28.61
N THR A 246 -1.82 9.71 -29.49
CA THR A 246 -2.67 9.86 -30.69
C THR A 246 -4.05 9.22 -30.54
N GLY A 247 -4.24 8.30 -29.58
CA GLY A 247 -5.47 7.53 -29.40
C GLY A 247 -5.67 6.42 -30.45
N ASN A 248 -4.66 6.18 -31.29
CA ASN A 248 -4.69 5.21 -32.38
C ASN A 248 -4.19 3.84 -31.94
N THR A 249 -4.74 2.81 -32.57
CA THR A 249 -4.31 1.41 -32.41
C THR A 249 -3.90 0.88 -33.77
N ILE A 250 -2.68 0.32 -33.87
CA ILE A 250 -2.19 -0.38 -35.05
C ILE A 250 -2.57 -1.85 -34.88
N GLU A 251 -3.46 -2.33 -35.75
CA GLU A 251 -3.83 -3.75 -35.85
C GLU A 251 -2.71 -4.55 -36.55
N ASP A 252 -2.57 -5.83 -36.18
CA ASP A 252 -1.49 -6.72 -36.66
C ASP A 252 -0.11 -6.04 -36.63
N ALA A 253 0.22 -5.45 -35.49
CA ALA A 253 1.43 -4.68 -35.30
C ALA A 253 2.62 -5.58 -34.92
N ALA A 254 3.81 -5.03 -35.18
CA ALA A 254 5.04 -5.50 -34.58
C ALA A 254 5.81 -4.32 -33.96
N VAL A 255 6.57 -4.61 -32.90
CA VAL A 255 7.38 -3.65 -32.16
C VAL A 255 8.74 -4.26 -31.91
N LEU A 256 9.79 -3.60 -32.40
CA LEU A 256 11.18 -3.98 -32.15
C LEU A 256 11.71 -3.18 -30.97
N VAL A 257 12.12 -3.88 -29.91
CA VAL A 257 12.83 -3.30 -28.76
C VAL A 257 14.31 -3.62 -28.89
N ASP A 258 15.17 -2.62 -28.75
CA ASP A 258 16.62 -2.80 -28.68
C ASP A 258 17.21 -1.86 -27.63
N LYS A 259 18.12 -2.37 -26.80
CA LYS A 259 18.79 -1.63 -25.71
C LYS A 259 17.81 -0.82 -24.84
N GLY A 260 16.67 -1.44 -24.52
CA GLY A 260 15.63 -0.86 -23.68
C GLY A 260 14.84 0.29 -24.32
N ARG A 261 14.91 0.48 -25.64
CA ARG A 261 14.14 1.47 -26.40
C ARG A 261 13.38 0.81 -27.55
N ILE A 262 12.28 1.42 -27.95
CA ILE A 262 11.54 1.05 -29.14
C ILE A 262 12.34 1.51 -30.35
N ALA A 263 12.89 0.57 -31.11
CA ALA A 263 13.64 0.85 -32.33
C ALA A 263 12.70 1.06 -33.53
N ALA A 264 11.61 0.30 -33.60
CA ALA A 264 10.61 0.40 -34.66
C ALA A 264 9.22 -0.07 -34.16
N VAL A 265 8.16 0.51 -34.72
CA VAL A 265 6.76 0.09 -34.53
C VAL A 265 6.00 0.37 -35.82
N GLY A 266 5.12 -0.55 -36.22
CA GLY A 266 4.34 -0.45 -37.44
C GLY A 266 3.53 -1.73 -37.68
N LYS A 267 2.95 -1.87 -38.88
CA LYS A 267 2.34 -3.16 -39.26
C LYS A 267 3.42 -4.25 -39.28
N ALA A 268 3.04 -5.50 -39.02
CA ALA A 268 3.97 -6.61 -38.99
C ALA A 268 4.81 -6.74 -40.28
N SER A 269 4.23 -6.41 -41.44
CA SER A 269 4.91 -6.40 -42.73
C SER A 269 5.95 -5.28 -42.91
N GLU A 270 5.93 -4.25 -42.06
CA GLU A 270 6.76 -3.04 -42.18
C GLU A 270 7.95 -3.04 -41.20
N VAL A 271 7.91 -3.90 -40.17
CA VAL A 271 8.93 -3.95 -39.12
C VAL A 271 9.90 -5.10 -39.38
N THR A 272 11.14 -4.76 -39.70
CA THR A 272 12.23 -5.73 -39.84
C THR A 272 13.04 -5.83 -38.56
N ALA A 273 13.35 -7.05 -38.12
CA ALA A 273 14.26 -7.31 -37.01
C ALA A 273 15.56 -7.95 -37.49
N PRO A 274 16.71 -7.72 -36.81
CA PRO A 274 17.94 -8.42 -37.10
C PRO A 274 17.80 -9.92 -36.79
N ALA A 275 18.53 -10.78 -37.51
CA ALA A 275 18.43 -12.24 -37.35
C ALA A 275 18.75 -12.76 -35.93
N VAL A 276 19.49 -11.97 -35.13
CA VAL A 276 19.82 -12.31 -33.73
C VAL A 276 18.70 -11.98 -32.75
N ALA A 277 17.62 -11.33 -33.18
CA ALA A 277 16.54 -10.89 -32.30
C ALA A 277 15.76 -12.08 -31.74
N ASP A 278 15.47 -12.02 -30.44
CA ASP A 278 14.48 -12.91 -29.83
C ASP A 278 13.07 -12.47 -30.25
N THR A 279 12.10 -13.39 -30.23
CA THR A 279 10.73 -13.11 -30.67
C THR A 279 9.73 -13.43 -29.56
N LEU A 280 8.81 -12.48 -29.32
CA LEU A 280 7.63 -12.66 -28.48
C LEU A 280 6.38 -12.61 -29.36
N ASP A 281 5.62 -13.69 -29.41
CA ASP A 281 4.30 -13.71 -30.05
C ASP A 281 3.25 -13.19 -29.05
N GLY A 282 2.61 -12.07 -29.39
CA GLY A 282 1.58 -11.46 -28.56
C GLY A 282 0.23 -12.17 -28.61
N GLY A 283 -0.03 -13.01 -29.62
CA GLY A 283 -1.30 -13.72 -29.76
C GLY A 283 -2.51 -12.81 -29.94
N GLY A 284 -2.36 -11.68 -30.64
CA GLY A 284 -3.42 -10.68 -30.88
C GLY A 284 -3.73 -9.77 -29.68
N LYS A 285 -2.96 -9.87 -28.59
CA LYS A 285 -3.17 -9.09 -27.37
C LYS A 285 -2.87 -7.61 -27.55
N PHE A 286 -3.40 -6.81 -26.63
CA PHE A 286 -3.27 -5.36 -26.65
C PHE A 286 -1.94 -4.94 -26.02
N LEU A 287 -1.11 -4.22 -26.77
CA LEU A 287 0.19 -3.71 -26.35
C LEU A 287 0.09 -2.20 -26.16
N MET A 288 0.47 -1.71 -24.99
CA MET A 288 0.46 -0.28 -24.66
C MET A 288 1.66 0.10 -23.77
N PRO A 289 1.96 1.40 -23.60
CA PRO A 289 2.97 1.83 -22.64
C PRO A 289 2.65 1.37 -21.21
N GLY A 290 3.69 1.13 -20.43
CA GLY A 290 3.57 0.81 -19.00
C GLY A 290 2.94 1.96 -18.21
N LEU A 291 2.19 1.59 -17.17
CA LEU A 291 1.38 2.51 -16.38
C LEU A 291 2.24 3.34 -15.44
N TRP A 292 1.72 4.53 -15.12
CA TRP A 292 2.27 5.47 -14.15
C TRP A 292 1.32 5.59 -12.96
N ASP A 293 1.81 5.27 -11.76
CA ASP A 293 1.12 5.66 -10.51
C ASP A 293 1.72 6.96 -9.98
N MET A 294 0.96 8.04 -10.03
CA MET A 294 1.42 9.37 -9.64
C MET A 294 1.29 9.65 -8.14
N HIS A 295 0.84 8.69 -7.34
CA HIS A 295 0.74 8.79 -5.88
C HIS A 295 1.06 7.46 -5.21
N ALA A 296 2.34 7.09 -5.21
CA ALA A 296 2.80 5.89 -4.52
C ALA A 296 3.45 6.24 -3.17
N HIS A 297 3.50 5.23 -2.31
CA HIS A 297 4.20 5.24 -1.03
C HIS A 297 4.98 3.95 -0.87
N PHE A 298 6.24 3.96 -1.32
CA PHE A 298 7.03 2.75 -1.53
C PHE A 298 7.73 2.33 -0.23
N PHE A 299 6.98 1.72 0.68
CA PHE A 299 7.43 1.34 2.03
C PHE A 299 7.54 -0.19 2.21
N GLY A 300 6.70 -0.94 1.52
CA GLY A 300 6.59 -2.39 1.62
C GLY A 300 7.63 -3.12 0.76
N GLN A 301 7.99 -4.32 1.18
CA GLN A 301 8.91 -5.19 0.43
C GLN A 301 8.28 -5.78 -0.83
N ALA A 302 6.95 -5.90 -0.89
CA ALA A 302 6.23 -6.42 -2.06
C ALA A 302 5.86 -5.32 -3.08
N ASP A 303 5.90 -4.04 -2.72
CA ASP A 303 5.37 -2.93 -3.53
C ASP A 303 5.92 -2.96 -4.95
N GLY A 304 7.24 -3.11 -5.12
CA GLY A 304 7.85 -3.15 -6.45
C GLY A 304 7.48 -4.36 -7.28
N VAL A 305 7.36 -5.54 -6.66
CA VAL A 305 6.90 -6.76 -7.35
C VAL A 305 5.44 -6.59 -7.77
N LEU A 306 4.62 -6.02 -6.89
CA LEU A 306 3.20 -5.80 -7.10
C LEU A 306 2.95 -4.82 -8.25
N ASP A 307 3.66 -3.69 -8.25
CA ASP A 307 3.58 -2.66 -9.29
C ASP A 307 3.96 -3.23 -10.65
N ILE A 308 5.11 -3.91 -10.75
CA ILE A 308 5.54 -4.53 -12.01
C ILE A 308 4.58 -5.65 -12.42
N ALA A 309 4.05 -6.46 -11.50
CA ALA A 309 3.07 -7.49 -11.84
C ALA A 309 1.77 -6.87 -12.40
N GLY A 310 1.33 -5.74 -11.85
CA GLY A 310 0.16 -4.98 -12.27
C GLY A 310 0.36 -4.10 -13.50
N GLY A 311 1.57 -4.04 -14.07
CA GLY A 311 1.86 -3.25 -15.27
C GLY A 311 2.31 -1.80 -15.01
N VAL A 312 2.56 -1.44 -13.75
CA VAL A 312 3.09 -0.13 -13.35
C VAL A 312 4.62 -0.15 -13.50
N THR A 313 5.14 0.62 -14.46
CA THR A 313 6.58 0.69 -14.76
C THR A 313 7.25 1.93 -14.18
N THR A 314 6.46 2.94 -13.82
CA THR A 314 6.91 4.18 -13.19
C THR A 314 5.96 4.61 -12.07
N VAL A 315 6.52 5.11 -10.98
CA VAL A 315 5.77 5.69 -9.87
C VAL A 315 6.35 7.04 -9.48
N ARG A 316 5.50 7.94 -8.96
CA ARG A 316 5.93 9.10 -8.18
C ARG A 316 5.69 8.80 -6.70
N ASP A 317 6.78 8.61 -5.96
CA ASP A 317 6.72 8.47 -4.51
C ASP A 317 6.54 9.86 -3.89
N LEU A 318 5.43 10.04 -3.17
CA LEU A 318 5.00 11.34 -2.68
C LEU A 318 5.47 11.68 -1.27
N ALA A 319 5.99 10.72 -0.52
CA ALA A 319 6.62 10.94 0.77
C ALA A 319 7.36 9.67 1.22
N ASN A 320 8.68 9.78 1.41
CA ASN A 320 9.48 8.69 1.95
C ASN A 320 10.67 9.19 2.76
N ASN A 321 11.37 8.26 3.40
CA ASN A 321 12.67 8.51 4.01
C ASN A 321 13.75 8.55 2.91
N PRO A 322 14.44 9.69 2.66
CA PRO A 322 15.29 9.80 1.47
C PRO A 322 16.46 8.81 1.40
N PRO A 323 17.22 8.53 2.49
CA PRO A 323 18.23 7.47 2.48
C PRO A 323 17.70 6.07 2.15
N VAL A 324 16.56 5.69 2.73
CA VAL A 324 15.94 4.38 2.49
C VAL A 324 15.47 4.28 1.04
N LEU A 325 14.78 5.31 0.54
CA LEU A 325 14.30 5.34 -0.84
C LEU A 325 15.47 5.32 -1.84
N ALA A 326 16.56 6.03 -1.57
CA ALA A 326 17.74 6.02 -2.42
C ALA A 326 18.39 4.62 -2.50
N GLU A 327 18.44 3.88 -1.38
CA GLU A 327 18.90 2.49 -1.37
C GLU A 327 17.97 1.58 -2.18
N ARG A 328 16.66 1.75 -2.03
CA ARG A 328 15.64 1.01 -2.79
C ARG A 328 15.76 1.24 -4.29
N ILE A 329 15.85 2.51 -4.70
CA ILE A 329 16.08 2.89 -6.10
C ILE A 329 17.35 2.22 -6.62
N LYS A 330 18.45 2.28 -5.86
CA LYS A 330 19.70 1.63 -6.28
C LYS A 330 19.53 0.11 -6.41
N ALA A 331 18.81 -0.54 -5.51
CA ALA A 331 18.55 -1.98 -5.57
C ALA A 331 17.72 -2.34 -6.82
N ILE A 332 16.64 -1.60 -7.09
CA ILE A 332 15.79 -1.78 -8.27
C ILE A 332 16.61 -1.54 -9.56
N GLU A 333 17.29 -0.40 -9.69
CA GLU A 333 18.06 -0.08 -10.90
C GLU A 333 19.23 -1.05 -11.13
N SER A 334 19.78 -1.68 -10.08
CA SER A 334 20.82 -2.73 -10.21
C SER A 334 20.29 -4.16 -10.34
N ASN A 335 18.97 -4.35 -10.47
CA ASN A 335 18.31 -5.67 -10.52
C ASN A 335 18.61 -6.55 -9.29
N ARG A 336 18.86 -5.92 -8.14
CA ARG A 336 18.90 -6.56 -6.82
C ARG A 336 17.54 -6.58 -6.13
N ASP A 337 16.59 -5.82 -6.68
CA ASP A 337 15.18 -5.87 -6.32
C ASP A 337 14.34 -5.66 -7.60
N ILE A 338 13.08 -6.05 -7.56
CA ILE A 338 12.12 -5.83 -8.65
C ILE A 338 11.28 -4.61 -8.31
N GLY A 339 11.16 -3.66 -9.24
CA GLY A 339 10.30 -2.51 -9.04
C GLY A 339 10.24 -1.55 -10.22
N PRO A 340 9.31 -0.59 -10.15
CA PRO A 340 9.15 0.48 -11.13
C PRO A 340 10.29 1.51 -11.04
N ARG A 341 10.32 2.44 -11.99
CA ARG A 341 11.12 3.66 -11.87
C ARG A 341 10.47 4.57 -10.86
N ILE A 342 11.25 5.08 -9.91
CA ILE A 342 10.71 5.94 -8.85
C ILE A 342 11.15 7.37 -9.08
N ILE A 343 10.17 8.27 -9.21
CA ILE A 343 10.35 9.72 -9.18
C ILE A 343 10.09 10.20 -7.75
N LYS A 344 11.00 11.02 -7.21
CA LYS A 344 10.99 11.39 -5.79
C LYS A 344 10.33 12.74 -5.57
N ALA A 345 9.34 12.80 -4.68
CA ALA A 345 8.89 14.04 -4.06
C ALA A 345 9.28 14.07 -2.57
N GLY A 346 9.75 15.23 -2.12
CA GLY A 346 10.01 15.48 -0.71
C GLY A 346 8.72 15.83 0.02
N ILE A 347 8.63 15.55 1.32
CA ILE A 347 7.48 15.94 2.15
C ILE A 347 7.93 16.99 3.17
N ILE A 348 7.15 18.05 3.33
CA ILE A 348 7.36 19.08 4.34
C ILE A 348 6.10 19.25 5.19
N ASP A 349 6.26 19.33 6.51
CA ASP A 349 5.15 19.58 7.42
C ASP A 349 5.51 20.61 8.51
N GLY A 350 4.52 21.09 9.26
CA GLY A 350 4.75 21.91 10.45
C GLY A 350 4.98 21.07 11.73
N PRO A 351 5.73 21.56 12.72
CA PRO A 351 5.90 20.87 13.99
C PRO A 351 4.59 20.85 14.80
N GLY A 352 4.42 19.83 15.64
CA GLY A 352 3.30 19.75 16.59
C GLY A 352 2.74 18.35 16.76
N PRO A 353 1.71 18.18 17.61
CA PRO A 353 1.12 16.87 17.93
C PRO A 353 0.43 16.19 16.73
N PHE A 354 0.12 16.98 15.69
CA PHE A 354 -0.54 16.50 14.47
C PHE A 354 0.42 16.37 13.27
N ALA A 355 1.73 16.54 13.49
CA ALA A 355 2.71 16.42 12.42
C ALA A 355 2.61 15.06 11.70
N GLY A 356 2.81 15.10 10.39
CA GLY A 356 2.91 13.95 9.52
C GLY A 356 4.17 13.13 9.80
N PRO A 357 4.30 11.96 9.16
CA PRO A 357 5.39 11.02 9.40
C PRO A 357 6.70 11.47 8.71
N THR A 358 7.18 12.67 9.02
CA THR A 358 8.40 13.25 8.45
C THR A 358 9.26 13.91 9.51
N LYS A 359 10.57 13.98 9.25
CA LYS A 359 11.54 14.78 10.02
C LYS A 359 11.75 16.17 9.41
N ALA A 360 11.25 16.42 8.21
CA ALA A 360 11.32 17.69 7.52
C ALA A 360 10.19 18.61 8.03
N LEU A 361 10.37 19.11 9.26
CA LEU A 361 9.44 20.00 9.94
C LEU A 361 9.88 21.46 9.83
N ALA A 362 9.01 22.34 9.36
CA ALA A 362 9.27 23.76 9.21
C ALA A 362 8.37 24.59 10.13
N ASP A 363 8.97 25.34 11.06
CA ASP A 363 8.24 26.28 11.92
C ASP A 363 8.25 27.72 11.37
N ASN A 364 9.25 28.03 10.53
CA ASN A 364 9.54 29.35 9.97
C ASN A 364 10.18 29.22 8.56
N GLU A 365 10.41 30.36 7.89
CA GLU A 365 10.99 30.41 6.54
C GLU A 365 12.42 29.82 6.46
N ALA A 366 13.24 29.95 7.51
CA ALA A 366 14.61 29.42 7.48
C ALA A 366 14.62 27.89 7.49
N ASP A 367 13.74 27.27 8.28
CA ASP A 367 13.55 25.82 8.26
C ASP A 367 13.04 25.34 6.91
N ALA A 368 12.04 26.04 6.35
CA ALA A 368 11.49 25.75 5.03
C ALA A 368 12.56 25.82 3.94
N GLN A 369 13.38 26.88 3.93
CA GLN A 369 14.47 27.05 2.97
C GLN A 369 15.47 25.90 3.06
N ARG A 370 15.91 25.54 4.27
CA ARG A 370 16.84 24.42 4.50
C ARG A 370 16.27 23.11 3.95
N ILE A 371 15.01 22.80 4.24
CA ILE A 371 14.35 21.57 3.78
C ILE A 371 14.22 21.55 2.25
N VAL A 372 13.83 22.66 1.64
CA VAL A 372 13.73 22.78 0.18
C VAL A 372 15.10 22.60 -0.47
N ASP A 373 16.16 23.19 0.10
CA ASP A 373 17.54 23.01 -0.39
C ASP A 373 18.02 21.57 -0.28
N GLU A 374 17.71 20.87 0.83
CA GLU A 374 18.04 19.45 1.02
C GLU A 374 17.35 18.55 -0.02
N TYR A 375 16.06 18.79 -0.29
CA TYR A 375 15.32 18.03 -1.30
C TYR A 375 15.80 18.33 -2.72
N ALA A 376 16.08 19.59 -3.04
CA ALA A 376 16.67 19.98 -4.32
C ALA A 376 18.05 19.31 -4.54
N ALA A 377 18.91 19.34 -3.52
CA ALA A 377 20.25 18.76 -3.59
C ALA A 377 20.25 17.22 -3.72
N SER A 378 19.20 16.56 -3.23
CA SER A 378 19.04 15.11 -3.31
C SER A 378 18.27 14.65 -4.56
N GLY A 379 17.99 15.56 -5.50
CA GLY A 379 17.36 15.25 -6.78
C GLY A 379 15.89 14.84 -6.65
N HIS A 380 15.18 15.38 -5.65
CA HIS A 380 13.72 15.38 -5.66
C HIS A 380 13.23 16.42 -6.67
N GLU A 381 12.02 16.25 -7.18
CA GLU A 381 11.46 17.12 -8.24
C GLU A 381 10.24 17.91 -7.77
N GLN A 382 9.78 17.62 -6.55
CA GLN A 382 8.55 18.15 -6.00
C GLN A 382 8.64 18.23 -4.48
N ILE A 383 7.97 19.22 -3.90
CA ILE A 383 7.73 19.35 -2.46
C ILE A 383 6.22 19.11 -2.23
N LYS A 384 5.90 18.07 -1.45
CA LYS A 384 4.56 17.76 -0.93
C LYS A 384 4.36 18.49 0.39
N ILE A 385 3.44 19.45 0.38
CA ILE A 385 2.93 20.15 1.55
C ILE A 385 2.01 19.21 2.31
N TYR A 386 2.17 19.15 3.63
CA TYR A 386 1.31 18.39 4.53
C TYR A 386 0.50 19.31 5.45
N SER A 387 -0.52 18.76 6.09
CA SER A 387 -1.63 19.52 6.69
C SER A 387 -1.25 20.41 7.88
N SER A 388 -0.08 20.26 8.50
CA SER A 388 0.35 21.06 9.66
C SER A 388 1.20 22.28 9.31
N ILE A 389 1.52 22.49 8.03
CA ILE A 389 2.17 23.74 7.58
C ILE A 389 1.30 24.94 7.95
N LYS A 390 1.93 25.97 8.50
CA LYS A 390 1.25 27.23 8.80
C LYS A 390 0.90 27.94 7.49
N PRO A 391 -0.34 28.43 7.28
CA PRO A 391 -0.74 29.06 6.02
C PRO A 391 0.19 30.17 5.51
N GLU A 392 0.76 30.96 6.42
CA GLU A 392 1.70 32.05 6.11
C GLU A 392 3.03 31.59 5.51
N LEU A 393 3.44 30.33 5.72
CA LEU A 393 4.67 29.78 5.12
C LEU A 393 4.48 29.33 3.68
N MET A 394 3.24 29.14 3.24
CA MET A 394 2.94 28.56 1.92
C MET A 394 3.54 29.38 0.76
N PRO A 395 3.36 30.72 0.68
CA PRO A 395 3.95 31.50 -0.40
C PRO A 395 5.49 31.48 -0.40
N ALA A 396 6.10 31.42 0.78
CA ALA A 396 7.55 31.36 0.92
C ALA A 396 8.08 30.01 0.43
N ILE A 397 7.49 28.89 0.89
CA ILE A 397 7.86 27.53 0.43
C ILE A 397 7.72 27.44 -1.09
N ALA A 398 6.62 27.93 -1.66
CA ALA A 398 6.39 27.87 -3.09
C ALA A 398 7.47 28.62 -3.88
N ARG A 399 7.74 29.87 -3.50
CA ARG A 399 8.81 30.70 -4.08
C ARG A 399 10.18 30.00 -4.02
N MET A 400 10.52 29.41 -2.88
CA MET A 400 11.79 28.70 -2.68
C MET A 400 11.89 27.45 -3.56
N ALA A 401 10.84 26.65 -3.62
CA ALA A 401 10.77 25.44 -4.44
C ALA A 401 10.89 25.77 -5.93
N HIS A 402 10.10 26.74 -6.41
CA HIS A 402 10.11 27.19 -7.81
C HIS A 402 11.47 27.77 -8.22
N ALA A 403 12.14 28.50 -7.32
CA ALA A 403 13.50 29.00 -7.57
C ALA A 403 14.55 27.88 -7.79
N LYS A 404 14.25 26.66 -7.34
CA LYS A 404 15.06 25.45 -7.56
C LYS A 404 14.51 24.57 -8.70
N GLY A 405 13.45 25.01 -9.38
CA GLY A 405 12.77 24.24 -10.42
C GLY A 405 11.91 23.09 -9.90
N LEU A 406 11.68 23.00 -8.58
CA LEU A 406 10.81 22.01 -7.96
C LEU A 406 9.35 22.41 -8.12
N ARG A 407 8.46 21.43 -8.26
CA ARG A 407 7.01 21.61 -8.16
C ARG A 407 6.57 21.69 -6.70
N VAL A 408 5.44 22.31 -6.44
CA VAL A 408 4.79 22.38 -5.13
C VAL A 408 3.44 21.71 -5.24
N SER A 409 3.20 20.73 -4.39
CA SER A 409 1.97 19.94 -4.39
C SER A 409 1.56 19.66 -2.97
N GLY A 410 0.38 19.14 -2.70
CA GLY A 410 0.14 18.68 -1.34
C GLY A 410 -1.29 18.40 -0.96
N HIS A 411 -1.39 18.10 0.33
CA HIS A 411 -2.60 18.37 1.10
C HIS A 411 -2.77 19.88 1.25
N VAL A 412 -4.02 20.32 1.36
CA VAL A 412 -4.32 21.70 1.74
C VAL A 412 -4.04 21.86 3.25
N PRO A 413 -3.19 22.80 3.68
CA PRO A 413 -2.91 23.05 5.08
C PRO A 413 -4.17 23.33 5.92
N ALA A 414 -4.12 23.01 7.22
CA ALA A 414 -5.18 23.39 8.14
C ALA A 414 -5.36 24.92 8.15
N TYR A 415 -6.60 25.37 8.28
CA TYR A 415 -7.03 26.76 8.27
C TYR A 415 -6.77 27.49 6.94
N MET A 416 -6.63 26.74 5.84
CA MET A 416 -6.51 27.23 4.47
C MET A 416 -7.54 26.55 3.56
N THR A 417 -8.12 27.31 2.62
CA THR A 417 -8.96 26.75 1.54
C THR A 417 -8.11 26.24 0.37
N ALA A 418 -8.64 25.31 -0.43
CA ALA A 418 -7.95 24.85 -1.64
C ALA A 418 -7.69 26.00 -2.64
N ARG A 419 -8.59 26.98 -2.71
CA ARG A 419 -8.37 28.24 -3.44
C ARG A 419 -7.12 28.97 -2.96
N GLN A 420 -7.00 29.23 -1.66
CA GLN A 420 -5.84 29.91 -1.10
C GLN A 420 -4.56 29.13 -1.34
N PHE A 421 -4.60 27.80 -1.26
CA PHE A 421 -3.44 26.95 -1.54
C PHE A 421 -2.91 27.14 -2.96
N VAL A 422 -3.81 27.19 -3.95
CA VAL A 422 -3.48 27.49 -5.36
C VAL A 422 -3.00 28.93 -5.54
N GLU A 423 -3.70 29.90 -4.95
CA GLU A 423 -3.32 31.32 -5.04
C GLU A 423 -1.96 31.60 -4.39
N ASN A 424 -1.56 30.79 -3.41
CA ASN A 424 -0.27 30.84 -2.73
C ASN A 424 0.84 30.00 -3.41
N GLY A 425 0.60 29.50 -4.63
CA GLY A 425 1.66 28.96 -5.48
C GLY A 425 1.78 27.44 -5.54
N ALA A 426 0.75 26.68 -5.14
CA ALA A 426 0.69 25.25 -5.45
C ALA A 426 0.56 25.01 -6.97
N ASP A 427 1.25 23.99 -7.48
CA ASP A 427 1.15 23.48 -8.85
C ASP A 427 0.20 22.28 -8.97
N GLU A 428 -0.16 21.68 -7.84
CA GLU A 428 -0.93 20.45 -7.78
C GLU A 428 -1.65 20.28 -6.44
N ILE A 429 -2.85 19.70 -6.47
CA ILE A 429 -3.58 19.28 -5.27
C ILE A 429 -3.75 17.77 -5.29
N GLN A 430 -3.35 17.09 -4.21
CA GLN A 430 -3.66 15.68 -4.03
C GLN A 430 -4.91 15.49 -3.18
N HIS A 431 -5.63 14.42 -3.54
CA HIS A 431 -6.87 13.94 -2.98
C HIS A 431 -8.09 14.82 -3.29
N ILE A 432 -9.09 14.20 -3.93
CA ILE A 432 -10.33 14.88 -4.32
C ILE A 432 -11.08 15.48 -3.14
N ASN A 433 -10.97 14.89 -1.94
CA ASN A 433 -11.60 15.43 -0.74
C ASN A 433 -11.08 16.83 -0.39
N MET A 434 -9.79 17.12 -0.61
CA MET A 434 -9.21 18.44 -0.35
C MET A 434 -9.81 19.53 -1.24
N LEU A 435 -10.15 19.19 -2.49
CA LEU A 435 -10.83 20.11 -3.39
C LEU A 435 -12.29 20.34 -2.94
N MET A 436 -12.98 19.29 -2.48
CA MET A 436 -14.36 19.41 -2.00
C MET A 436 -14.47 20.23 -0.71
N LEU A 437 -13.49 20.12 0.20
CA LEU A 437 -13.46 20.91 1.44
C LEU A 437 -13.39 22.43 1.19
N ASN A 438 -12.98 22.87 0.00
CA ASN A 438 -13.09 24.27 -0.41
C ASN A 438 -14.51 24.84 -0.26
N PHE A 439 -15.52 23.99 -0.44
CA PHE A 439 -16.95 24.35 -0.35
C PHE A 439 -17.58 24.02 1.00
N LEU A 440 -16.81 23.44 1.93
CA LEU A 440 -17.25 23.08 3.28
C LEU A 440 -16.34 23.70 4.35
N PHE A 441 -15.66 24.80 4.03
CA PHE A 441 -14.70 25.44 4.94
C PHE A 441 -15.37 26.00 6.20
N ASP A 442 -16.67 26.31 6.15
CA ASP A 442 -17.47 26.66 7.32
C ASP A 442 -17.74 25.47 8.26
N LYS A 443 -17.58 24.24 7.77
CA LYS A 443 -17.70 22.99 8.55
C LYS A 443 -16.35 22.45 9.02
N VAL A 444 -15.34 22.52 8.15
CA VAL A 444 -14.00 21.96 8.41
C VAL A 444 -12.93 22.98 8.06
N GLN A 445 -12.35 23.57 9.09
CA GLN A 445 -11.15 24.41 8.95
C GLN A 445 -9.88 23.62 9.25
N ASP A 446 -9.93 22.66 10.20
CA ASP A 446 -8.76 21.85 10.56
C ASP A 446 -8.71 20.53 9.78
N THR A 447 -7.94 20.54 8.69
CA THR A 447 -7.73 19.38 7.79
C THR A 447 -6.84 18.29 8.40
N ARG A 448 -6.42 18.42 9.66
CA ARG A 448 -5.66 17.37 10.39
C ARG A 448 -6.59 16.42 11.14
N SER A 449 -7.86 16.77 11.29
CA SER A 449 -8.86 15.95 12.00
C SER A 449 -9.61 14.98 11.07
N PRO A 450 -10.19 13.88 11.59
CA PRO A 450 -11.06 12.99 10.81
C PRO A 450 -12.27 13.68 10.17
N ALA A 451 -12.66 14.87 10.66
CA ALA A 451 -13.76 15.66 10.09
C ALA A 451 -13.57 15.95 8.59
N ARG A 452 -12.32 16.03 8.12
CA ARG A 452 -11.97 16.20 6.71
C ARG A 452 -12.52 15.11 5.78
N PHE A 453 -12.89 13.96 6.34
CA PHE A 453 -13.52 12.85 5.62
C PHE A 453 -15.00 12.74 5.99
N THR A 454 -15.34 12.71 7.29
CA THR A 454 -16.73 12.53 7.73
C THR A 454 -17.64 13.65 7.27
N SER A 455 -17.18 14.90 7.21
CA SER A 455 -18.00 16.01 6.70
C SER A 455 -18.27 15.92 5.20
N ILE A 456 -17.41 15.29 4.41
CA ILE A 456 -17.77 14.97 3.02
C ILE A 456 -18.89 13.91 2.99
N GLY A 457 -18.84 12.92 3.88
CA GLY A 457 -19.89 11.92 3.99
C GLY A 457 -21.23 12.51 4.45
N GLU A 458 -21.19 13.48 5.35
CA GLU A 458 -22.40 14.12 5.91
C GLU A 458 -22.99 15.19 4.97
N TYR A 459 -22.16 15.98 4.28
CA TYR A 459 -22.60 17.17 3.54
C TYR A 459 -22.21 17.18 2.05
N GLY A 460 -21.30 16.30 1.62
CA GLY A 460 -20.71 16.34 0.27
C GLY A 460 -21.75 16.18 -0.82
N ALA A 461 -22.76 15.33 -0.63
CA ALA A 461 -23.84 15.13 -1.60
C ALA A 461 -24.57 16.43 -1.98
N GLY A 462 -24.65 17.39 -1.04
CA GLY A 462 -25.30 18.68 -1.19
C GLY A 462 -24.50 19.74 -1.93
N ILE A 463 -23.23 19.47 -2.30
CA ILE A 463 -22.43 20.41 -3.09
C ILE A 463 -22.99 20.49 -4.51
N ASP A 464 -23.50 21.66 -4.87
CA ASP A 464 -23.97 21.96 -6.23
C ASP A 464 -22.79 22.22 -7.18
N LEU A 465 -22.45 21.21 -7.98
CA LEU A 465 -21.39 21.27 -8.98
C LEU A 465 -21.68 22.25 -10.14
N GLY A 466 -22.93 22.69 -10.30
CA GLY A 466 -23.34 23.71 -11.27
C GLY A 466 -23.32 25.13 -10.70
N SER A 467 -22.97 25.30 -9.42
CA SER A 467 -23.00 26.61 -8.77
C SER A 467 -21.90 27.54 -9.31
N PRO A 468 -22.12 28.88 -9.29
CA PRO A 468 -21.09 29.85 -9.68
C PRO A 468 -19.78 29.70 -8.90
N ALA A 469 -19.85 29.34 -7.61
CA ALA A 469 -18.67 29.16 -6.77
C ALA A 469 -17.80 27.97 -7.23
N VAL A 470 -18.42 26.85 -7.61
CA VAL A 470 -17.71 25.69 -8.16
C VAL A 470 -17.11 26.03 -9.52
N HIS A 471 -17.89 26.64 -10.41
CA HIS A 471 -17.41 27.04 -11.73
C HIS A 471 -16.22 28.02 -11.66
N ASP A 472 -16.27 29.02 -10.78
CA ASP A 472 -15.16 29.96 -10.60
C ASP A 472 -13.90 29.28 -10.04
N PHE A 473 -14.05 28.34 -9.09
CA PHE A 473 -12.92 27.57 -8.59
C PHE A 473 -12.31 26.66 -9.67
N VAL A 474 -13.11 25.93 -10.44
CA VAL A 474 -12.62 25.10 -11.55
C VAL A 474 -11.92 25.94 -12.62
N ALA A 475 -12.46 27.13 -12.92
CA ALA A 475 -11.82 28.08 -13.82
C ALA A 475 -10.48 28.61 -13.28
N LEU A 476 -10.34 28.81 -11.96
CA LEU A 476 -9.06 29.10 -11.32
C LEU A 476 -8.06 27.97 -11.55
N LEU A 477 -8.44 26.71 -11.28
CA LEU A 477 -7.56 25.55 -11.47
C LEU A 477 -7.05 25.46 -12.90
N LYS A 478 -7.94 25.59 -13.88
CA LYS A 478 -7.58 25.59 -15.31
C LYS A 478 -6.64 26.74 -15.67
N ARG A 479 -6.98 27.97 -15.27
CA ARG A 479 -6.19 29.17 -15.60
C ARG A 479 -4.77 29.11 -15.04
N ARG A 480 -4.59 28.47 -13.89
CA ARG A 480 -3.30 28.31 -13.21
C ARG A 480 -2.57 27.01 -13.59
N ASP A 481 -3.13 26.23 -14.53
CA ASP A 481 -2.59 24.91 -14.96
C ASP A 481 -2.36 23.95 -13.78
N ILE A 482 -3.28 23.96 -12.81
CA ILE A 482 -3.20 23.09 -11.63
C ILE A 482 -3.44 21.64 -12.05
N VAL A 483 -2.54 20.78 -11.60
CA VAL A 483 -2.70 19.32 -11.68
C VAL A 483 -3.56 18.85 -10.52
N VAL A 484 -4.49 17.94 -10.80
CA VAL A 484 -5.29 17.28 -9.78
C VAL A 484 -4.94 15.81 -9.77
N ASP A 485 -4.68 15.28 -8.58
CA ASP A 485 -4.48 13.86 -8.31
C ASP A 485 -5.62 13.36 -7.39
N PRO A 486 -6.73 12.86 -7.98
CA PRO A 486 -7.95 12.52 -7.26
C PRO A 486 -7.82 11.44 -6.19
N THR A 487 -7.10 10.35 -6.44
CA THR A 487 -6.99 9.16 -5.55
C THR A 487 -8.37 8.60 -5.13
N LEU A 488 -9.33 8.50 -6.07
CA LEU A 488 -10.70 8.06 -5.80
C LEU A 488 -10.78 6.67 -5.14
N SER A 489 -9.86 5.76 -5.49
CA SER A 489 -9.81 4.40 -4.94
C SER A 489 -9.55 4.39 -3.44
N THR A 490 -8.77 5.35 -2.93
CA THR A 490 -8.50 5.48 -1.49
C THR A 490 -9.74 5.91 -0.70
N PHE A 491 -10.64 6.68 -1.33
CA PHE A 491 -11.88 7.10 -0.71
C PHE A 491 -13.01 6.08 -0.83
N GLU A 492 -12.91 5.13 -1.75
CA GLU A 492 -14.01 4.21 -2.05
C GLU A 492 -14.40 3.37 -0.82
N ASP A 493 -13.46 2.57 -0.33
CA ASP A 493 -13.72 1.72 0.84
C ASP A 493 -13.85 2.53 2.13
N MET A 494 -13.24 3.71 2.19
CA MET A 494 -13.41 4.64 3.31
C MET A 494 -14.87 5.07 3.49
N PHE A 495 -15.62 5.26 2.40
CA PHE A 495 -17.01 5.70 2.46
C PHE A 495 -18.00 4.54 2.36
N LEU A 496 -17.64 3.47 1.63
CA LEU A 496 -18.54 2.38 1.26
C LEU A 496 -18.28 1.07 2.02
N GLY A 497 -17.07 0.86 2.55
CA GLY A 497 -16.67 -0.38 3.23
C GLY A 497 -17.45 -0.62 4.53
N ARG A 498 -17.98 -1.83 4.70
CA ARG A 498 -18.73 -2.24 5.90
C ARG A 498 -18.34 -3.67 6.30
N PRO A 499 -18.38 -4.03 7.60
CA PRO A 499 -18.15 -5.40 8.03
C PRO A 499 -19.09 -6.40 7.35
N GLY A 500 -18.56 -7.59 7.01
CA GLY A 500 -19.31 -8.72 6.45
C GLY A 500 -19.39 -8.77 4.92
N LEU A 501 -19.08 -7.67 4.22
CA LEU A 501 -18.96 -7.64 2.75
C LEU A 501 -17.61 -7.08 2.34
N PRO A 502 -17.01 -7.56 1.24
CA PRO A 502 -15.81 -6.93 0.73
C PRO A 502 -16.11 -5.51 0.25
N GLY A 503 -15.24 -4.58 0.63
CA GLY A 503 -15.25 -3.23 0.07
C GLY A 503 -15.15 -3.26 -1.46
N PRO A 504 -15.89 -2.39 -2.19
CA PRO A 504 -15.90 -2.37 -3.65
C PRO A 504 -14.51 -2.14 -4.27
N GLY A 505 -13.59 -1.48 -3.57
CA GLY A 505 -12.24 -1.19 -4.07
C GLY A 505 -11.40 -2.44 -4.38
N PHE A 506 -11.62 -3.52 -3.62
CA PHE A 506 -10.89 -4.79 -3.78
C PHE A 506 -11.78 -5.96 -4.20
N ALA A 507 -13.10 -5.79 -4.30
CA ALA A 507 -14.05 -6.87 -4.56
C ALA A 507 -13.70 -7.72 -5.79
N ALA A 508 -13.21 -7.10 -6.87
CA ALA A 508 -12.84 -7.77 -8.12
C ALA A 508 -11.59 -8.67 -8.00
N ILE A 509 -10.74 -8.45 -6.99
CA ILE A 509 -9.44 -9.13 -6.84
C ILE A 509 -9.29 -9.87 -5.52
N GLN A 510 -10.22 -9.70 -4.58
CA GLN A 510 -10.13 -10.23 -3.22
C GLN A 510 -9.75 -11.72 -3.19
N THR A 511 -10.44 -12.56 -3.96
CA THR A 511 -10.24 -14.02 -3.94
C THR A 511 -8.83 -14.46 -4.38
N ARG A 512 -8.07 -13.57 -5.02
CA ARG A 512 -6.69 -13.80 -5.44
C ARG A 512 -5.68 -13.48 -4.34
N LEU A 513 -6.04 -12.65 -3.37
CA LEU A 513 -5.11 -12.14 -2.36
C LEU A 513 -4.85 -13.17 -1.25
N PRO A 514 -3.76 -13.05 -0.48
CA PRO A 514 -3.54 -13.86 0.72
C PRO A 514 -4.70 -13.75 1.72
N LEU A 515 -4.83 -14.75 2.59
CA LEU A 515 -5.95 -14.84 3.53
C LEU A 515 -6.07 -13.59 4.42
N SER A 516 -4.95 -13.08 4.95
CA SER A 516 -4.97 -11.91 5.84
C SER A 516 -5.67 -10.73 5.15
N TRP A 517 -5.35 -10.50 3.88
CA TRP A 517 -5.98 -9.48 3.03
C TRP A 517 -7.45 -9.79 2.79
N GLN A 518 -7.80 -11.02 2.42
CA GLN A 518 -9.19 -11.39 2.18
C GLN A 518 -10.09 -11.10 3.39
N ARG A 519 -9.60 -11.42 4.58
CA ARG A 519 -10.31 -11.21 5.84
C ARG A 519 -10.33 -9.74 6.26
N ASN A 520 -9.22 -9.03 6.10
CA ASN A 520 -9.15 -7.59 6.35
C ASN A 520 -10.12 -6.81 5.44
N ILE A 521 -10.24 -7.19 4.17
CA ILE A 521 -11.22 -6.59 3.25
C ILE A 521 -12.65 -6.87 3.70
N ARG A 522 -12.96 -8.10 4.17
CA ARG A 522 -14.31 -8.45 4.69
C ARG A 522 -14.63 -7.79 6.02
N SER A 523 -13.62 -7.41 6.78
CA SER A 523 -13.85 -6.76 8.07
C SER A 523 -14.38 -5.34 7.95
N GLY A 524 -14.45 -4.80 6.72
CA GLY A 524 -14.73 -3.40 6.50
C GLY A 524 -13.57 -2.51 6.93
N SER A 525 -12.36 -3.06 7.04
CA SER A 525 -11.16 -2.31 7.41
C SER A 525 -10.98 -1.11 6.47
N GLY A 526 -10.66 0.04 7.05
CA GLY A 526 -10.55 1.31 6.32
C GLY A 526 -11.86 2.11 6.21
N GLY A 527 -13.02 1.49 6.46
CA GLY A 527 -14.32 2.19 6.48
C GLY A 527 -14.43 3.19 7.62
N LEU A 528 -15.03 4.36 7.35
CA LEU A 528 -15.30 5.37 8.37
C LEU A 528 -16.36 4.88 9.36
N PRO A 529 -16.28 5.30 10.64
CA PRO A 529 -17.37 5.11 11.58
C PRO A 529 -18.56 5.96 11.12
N ILE A 530 -19.64 5.30 10.75
CA ILE A 530 -20.86 5.93 10.21
C ILE A 530 -21.99 5.70 11.20
N LYS A 531 -22.72 6.77 11.53
CA LYS A 531 -23.87 6.66 12.43
C LYS A 531 -25.00 5.91 11.71
N PRO A 532 -25.79 5.08 12.40
CA PRO A 532 -26.92 4.39 11.79
C PRO A 532 -27.84 5.35 11.04
N GLY A 533 -28.17 5.04 9.79
CA GLY A 533 -29.01 5.85 8.92
C GLY A 533 -28.27 6.89 8.07
N GLN A 534 -26.95 7.04 8.22
CA GLN A 534 -26.13 7.95 7.40
C GLN A 534 -25.44 7.26 6.21
N GLU A 535 -25.64 5.96 6.01
CA GLU A 535 -24.97 5.19 4.97
C GLU A 535 -25.26 5.72 3.56
N ALA A 536 -26.49 6.19 3.33
CA ALA A 536 -26.88 6.83 2.08
C ALA A 536 -26.13 8.15 1.84
N ALA A 537 -26.03 9.00 2.86
CA ALA A 537 -25.32 10.27 2.74
C ALA A 537 -23.83 10.06 2.39
N TYR A 538 -23.18 9.08 3.01
CA TYR A 538 -21.78 8.75 2.72
C TYR A 538 -21.60 8.19 1.31
N ARG A 539 -22.49 7.29 0.86
CA ARG A 539 -22.46 6.79 -0.51
C ARG A 539 -22.65 7.93 -1.52
N ASP A 540 -23.61 8.81 -1.29
CA ASP A 540 -23.91 9.90 -2.21
C ASP A 540 -22.83 11.01 -2.16
N GLY A 541 -22.18 11.20 -1.00
CA GLY A 541 -21.01 12.05 -0.84
C GLY A 541 -19.78 11.53 -1.59
N TYR A 542 -19.56 10.21 -1.58
CA TYR A 542 -18.53 9.57 -2.42
C TYR A 542 -18.86 9.68 -3.92
N GLN A 543 -20.11 9.44 -4.31
CA GLN A 543 -20.53 9.65 -5.70
C GLN A 543 -20.27 11.10 -6.16
N ARG A 544 -20.48 12.08 -5.27
CA ARG A 544 -20.15 13.48 -5.58
C ARG A 544 -18.66 13.70 -5.86
N MET A 545 -17.75 12.96 -5.21
CA MET A 545 -16.32 13.02 -5.53
C MET A 545 -16.07 12.55 -6.98
N ILE A 546 -16.66 11.43 -7.38
CA ILE A 546 -16.57 10.89 -8.74
C ILE A 546 -17.09 11.92 -9.75
N ASP A 547 -18.27 12.48 -9.50
CA ASP A 547 -18.89 13.48 -10.38
C ASP A 547 -18.01 14.73 -10.53
N PHE A 548 -17.35 15.14 -9.44
CA PHE A 548 -16.47 16.30 -9.46
C PHE A 548 -15.20 16.06 -10.29
N VAL A 549 -14.61 14.86 -10.24
CA VAL A 549 -13.52 14.46 -11.15
C VAL A 549 -13.96 14.55 -12.61
N GLY A 550 -15.17 14.07 -12.92
CA GLY A 550 -15.74 14.19 -14.26
C GLY A 550 -15.90 15.66 -14.71
N LEU A 551 -16.34 16.55 -13.82
CA LEU A 551 -16.43 17.99 -14.09
C LEU A 551 -15.05 18.61 -14.33
N LEU A 552 -14.05 18.28 -13.53
CA LEU A 552 -12.67 18.77 -13.69
C LEU A 552 -12.12 18.37 -15.07
N PHE A 553 -12.27 17.10 -15.46
CA PHE A 553 -11.84 16.60 -16.76
C PHE A 553 -12.51 17.34 -17.91
N ARG A 554 -13.86 17.41 -17.92
CA ARG A 554 -14.62 18.10 -18.97
C ARG A 554 -14.31 19.60 -19.06
N SER A 555 -13.85 20.19 -17.96
CA SER A 555 -13.43 21.60 -17.93
C SER A 555 -12.01 21.82 -18.44
N GLY A 556 -11.25 20.75 -18.69
CA GLY A 556 -9.85 20.81 -19.15
C GLY A 556 -8.84 21.07 -18.04
N VAL A 557 -9.17 20.76 -16.78
CA VAL A 557 -8.20 20.72 -15.69
C VAL A 557 -7.34 19.45 -15.86
N ARG A 558 -6.02 19.56 -15.68
CA ARG A 558 -5.12 18.42 -15.85
C ARG A 558 -5.29 17.44 -14.69
N ILE A 559 -5.51 16.17 -15.01
CA ILE A 559 -5.69 15.09 -14.05
C ILE A 559 -4.55 14.08 -14.24
N VAL A 560 -4.06 13.52 -13.14
CA VAL A 560 -3.18 12.34 -13.12
C VAL A 560 -3.86 11.18 -12.41
N SER A 561 -3.37 9.96 -12.57
CA SER A 561 -3.84 8.78 -11.82
C SER A 561 -2.85 8.43 -10.72
N GLY A 562 -3.27 8.58 -9.48
CA GLY A 562 -2.52 8.18 -8.30
C GLY A 562 -3.40 7.36 -7.36
N THR A 563 -2.80 6.44 -6.59
CA THR A 563 -3.58 5.58 -5.68
C THR A 563 -3.55 6.01 -4.22
N ASP A 564 -2.45 6.58 -3.73
CA ASP A 564 -2.13 6.72 -2.29
C ASP A 564 -2.15 5.36 -1.56
N GLY A 565 -1.87 4.28 -2.29
CA GLY A 565 -2.01 2.91 -1.83
C GLY A 565 -1.17 1.92 -2.64
N SER A 566 -1.68 0.70 -2.79
CA SER A 566 -1.00 -0.39 -3.51
C SER A 566 -1.20 -0.26 -5.02
N GLY A 567 -0.29 0.46 -5.70
CA GLY A 567 -0.38 0.78 -7.13
C GLY A 567 -0.74 -0.39 -8.03
N GLY A 568 0.00 -1.50 -7.95
CA GLY A 568 -0.25 -2.71 -8.73
C GLY A 568 -1.63 -3.39 -8.53
N LEU A 569 -2.41 -3.03 -7.50
CA LEU A 569 -3.75 -3.57 -7.24
C LEU A 569 -4.85 -2.53 -7.43
N GLN A 570 -4.62 -1.32 -6.92
CA GLN A 570 -5.62 -0.26 -6.83
C GLN A 570 -5.61 0.67 -8.04
N LEU A 571 -4.49 0.84 -8.76
CA LEU A 571 -4.46 1.71 -9.94
C LEU A 571 -5.48 1.28 -11.00
N PRO A 572 -5.64 -0.02 -11.35
CA PRO A 572 -6.74 -0.43 -12.22
C PRO A 572 -8.13 0.00 -11.72
N ARG A 573 -8.37 0.03 -10.40
CA ARG A 573 -9.64 0.51 -9.83
C ARG A 573 -9.78 2.02 -9.99
N GLU A 574 -8.71 2.78 -9.76
CA GLU A 574 -8.68 4.23 -10.01
C GLU A 574 -9.07 4.54 -11.45
N LEU A 575 -8.54 3.79 -12.42
CA LEU A 575 -8.87 3.98 -13.84
C LEU A 575 -10.33 3.61 -14.16
N GLU A 576 -10.88 2.56 -13.57
CA GLU A 576 -12.31 2.23 -13.69
C GLU A 576 -13.21 3.34 -13.10
N LEU A 577 -12.78 3.97 -12.00
CA LEU A 577 -13.50 5.08 -11.37
C LEU A 577 -13.45 6.35 -12.24
N TYR A 578 -12.37 6.58 -13.00
CA TYR A 578 -12.31 7.66 -13.98
C TYR A 578 -13.28 7.45 -15.15
N VAL A 579 -13.42 6.20 -15.63
CA VAL A 579 -14.46 5.86 -16.60
C VAL A 579 -15.86 6.07 -16.01
N SER A 580 -16.06 5.70 -14.75
CA SER A 580 -17.32 5.95 -14.03
C SER A 580 -17.63 7.43 -13.85
N ALA A 581 -16.61 8.30 -13.81
CA ALA A 581 -16.74 9.76 -13.83
C ALA A 581 -17.10 10.34 -15.22
N GLY A 582 -17.19 9.47 -16.25
CA GLY A 582 -17.51 9.83 -17.63
C GLY A 582 -16.29 10.21 -18.48
N ILE A 583 -15.07 9.87 -18.05
CA ILE A 583 -13.86 10.05 -18.86
C ILE A 583 -13.76 8.90 -19.87
N PRO A 584 -13.60 9.16 -21.18
CA PRO A 584 -13.47 8.11 -22.17
C PRO A 584 -12.27 7.17 -21.86
N PRO A 585 -12.40 5.84 -22.02
CA PRO A 585 -11.33 4.90 -21.68
C PRO A 585 -9.97 5.22 -22.30
N LYS A 586 -9.94 5.66 -23.57
CA LYS A 586 -8.68 6.08 -24.24
C LYS A 586 -8.01 7.26 -23.54
N ASP A 587 -8.79 8.22 -23.05
CA ASP A 587 -8.26 9.37 -22.30
C ASP A 587 -7.79 8.95 -20.92
N VAL A 588 -8.46 7.98 -20.28
CA VAL A 588 -7.99 7.38 -19.02
C VAL A 588 -6.63 6.69 -19.20
N LEU A 589 -6.46 5.91 -20.26
CA LEU A 589 -5.15 5.29 -20.56
C LEU A 589 -4.08 6.33 -20.85
N ARG A 590 -4.43 7.43 -21.53
CA ARG A 590 -3.52 8.56 -21.79
C ARG A 590 -3.12 9.28 -20.50
N ILE A 591 -4.06 9.51 -19.58
CA ILE A 591 -3.81 10.04 -18.23
C ILE A 591 -2.79 9.15 -17.50
N ALA A 592 -3.00 7.84 -17.51
CA ALA A 592 -2.17 6.85 -16.82
C ALA A 592 -0.81 6.56 -17.48
N THR A 593 -0.49 7.24 -18.59
CA THR A 593 0.76 7.02 -19.34
C THR A 593 1.37 8.34 -19.77
N TYR A 594 0.98 8.85 -20.94
CA TYR A 594 1.57 10.01 -21.60
C TYR A 594 1.42 11.31 -20.79
N ASP A 595 0.23 11.61 -20.27
CA ASP A 595 0.01 12.88 -19.55
C ASP A 595 0.72 12.87 -18.18
N SER A 596 0.78 11.72 -17.52
CA SER A 596 1.59 11.55 -16.30
C SER A 596 3.08 11.76 -16.57
N ALA A 597 3.60 11.22 -17.68
CA ALA A 597 4.97 11.51 -18.12
C ALA A 597 5.17 13.01 -18.42
N ALA A 598 4.20 13.67 -19.04
CA ALA A 598 4.26 15.11 -19.34
C ALA A 598 4.28 15.99 -18.08
N VAL A 599 3.46 15.67 -17.07
CA VAL A 599 3.48 16.36 -15.76
C VAL A 599 4.87 16.30 -15.13
N MET A 600 5.57 15.17 -15.30
CA MET A 600 6.93 14.97 -14.82
C MET A 600 8.01 15.29 -15.87
N LYS A 601 7.67 16.05 -16.92
CA LYS A 601 8.59 16.53 -17.98
C LYS A 601 9.40 15.41 -18.67
N ARG A 602 8.77 14.26 -18.86
CA ARG A 602 9.35 13.01 -19.40
C ARG A 602 8.65 12.48 -20.67
N ASP A 603 7.66 13.21 -21.18
CA ASP A 603 6.85 12.88 -22.37
C ASP A 603 7.63 12.75 -23.69
N LYS A 604 8.86 13.25 -23.72
CA LYS A 604 9.78 13.10 -24.86
C LYS A 604 10.43 11.71 -24.92
N GLU A 605 10.42 10.97 -23.82
CA GLU A 605 11.09 9.67 -23.71
C GLU A 605 10.17 8.54 -23.27
N TYR A 606 9.08 8.84 -22.57
CA TYR A 606 8.19 7.86 -21.94
C TYR A 606 6.73 8.05 -22.33
N GLY A 607 5.91 7.02 -22.04
CA GLY A 607 4.46 7.10 -22.12
C GLY A 607 3.89 6.98 -23.53
N ARG A 608 4.67 6.52 -24.52
CA ARG A 608 4.20 6.30 -25.90
C ARG A 608 4.79 5.04 -26.50
N ILE A 609 4.10 4.49 -27.50
CA ILE A 609 4.62 3.42 -28.35
C ILE A 609 5.09 4.02 -29.68
N ALA A 610 6.31 4.56 -29.67
CA ALA A 610 6.90 5.25 -30.83
C ALA A 610 8.42 5.04 -30.88
N PRO A 611 9.05 5.10 -32.07
CA PRO A 611 10.50 4.95 -32.18
C PRO A 611 11.25 5.96 -31.31
N GLY A 612 12.32 5.50 -30.65
CA GLY A 612 13.15 6.29 -29.74
C GLY A 612 12.67 6.33 -28.28
N TYR A 613 11.40 6.01 -28.01
CA TYR A 613 10.86 5.98 -26.64
C TYR A 613 11.41 4.79 -25.86
N VAL A 614 11.49 4.92 -24.53
CA VAL A 614 11.87 3.84 -23.62
C VAL A 614 10.83 2.73 -23.71
N ALA A 615 11.30 1.48 -23.78
CA ALA A 615 10.47 0.29 -23.90
C ALA A 615 9.83 -0.11 -22.57
N ASP A 616 9.11 0.81 -21.94
CA ASP A 616 8.22 0.52 -20.83
C ASP A 616 6.86 0.13 -21.42
N LEU A 617 6.58 -1.16 -21.54
CA LEU A 617 5.44 -1.72 -22.27
C LEU A 617 4.72 -2.80 -21.46
N ILE A 618 3.40 -2.90 -21.64
CA ILE A 618 2.59 -3.98 -21.07
C ILE A 618 1.77 -4.67 -22.16
N LEU A 619 1.71 -5.99 -22.09
CA LEU A 619 0.87 -6.83 -22.94
C LEU A 619 -0.35 -7.29 -22.14
N VAL A 620 -1.53 -6.87 -22.58
CA VAL A 620 -2.81 -7.04 -21.89
C VAL A 620 -3.71 -8.00 -22.68
N ASP A 621 -4.26 -8.99 -21.97
CA ASP A 621 -5.19 -9.97 -22.51
C ASP A 621 -6.63 -9.43 -22.50
N GLY A 622 -6.98 -8.63 -23.49
CA GLY A 622 -8.25 -7.91 -23.59
C GLY A 622 -8.10 -6.60 -24.34
N ASP A 623 -9.03 -5.66 -24.17
CA ASP A 623 -8.95 -4.32 -24.74
C ASP A 623 -9.40 -3.25 -23.75
N PRO A 624 -8.46 -2.60 -23.02
CA PRO A 624 -8.78 -1.55 -22.06
C PRO A 624 -9.43 -0.30 -22.67
N THR A 625 -9.39 -0.12 -23.99
CA THR A 625 -10.09 1.00 -24.66
C THR A 625 -11.59 0.72 -24.82
N MET A 626 -11.99 -0.55 -24.74
CA MET A 626 -13.38 -0.99 -24.84
C MET A 626 -13.95 -1.38 -23.48
N ASN A 627 -13.13 -2.01 -22.64
CA ASN A 627 -13.49 -2.43 -21.28
C ASN A 627 -12.31 -2.18 -20.32
N MET A 628 -12.40 -1.12 -19.52
CA MET A 628 -11.30 -0.73 -18.63
C MET A 628 -10.87 -1.84 -17.65
N ALA A 629 -11.79 -2.74 -17.25
CA ALA A 629 -11.45 -3.86 -16.36
C ALA A 629 -10.41 -4.83 -16.97
N ASP A 630 -10.24 -4.85 -18.29
CA ASP A 630 -9.21 -5.65 -18.95
C ASP A 630 -7.80 -5.20 -18.58
N ILE A 631 -7.59 -3.97 -18.07
CA ILE A 631 -6.27 -3.50 -17.64
C ILE A 631 -5.65 -4.36 -16.52
N ARG A 632 -6.47 -5.16 -15.82
CA ARG A 632 -6.02 -6.13 -14.80
C ARG A 632 -5.38 -7.40 -15.39
N LYS A 633 -5.60 -7.66 -16.68
CA LYS A 633 -5.20 -8.90 -17.37
C LYS A 633 -3.82 -8.76 -18.02
N VAL A 634 -2.88 -8.16 -17.30
CA VAL A 634 -1.48 -8.03 -17.72
C VAL A 634 -0.84 -9.42 -17.78
N ARG A 635 -0.19 -9.75 -18.89
CA ARG A 635 0.52 -11.03 -19.10
C ARG A 635 2.03 -10.84 -19.09
N THR A 636 2.50 -9.78 -19.72
CA THR A 636 3.93 -9.46 -19.83
C THR A 636 4.14 -7.99 -19.55
N VAL A 637 5.20 -7.70 -18.79
CA VAL A 637 5.67 -6.34 -18.54
C VAL A 637 7.10 -6.23 -19.02
N ILE A 638 7.39 -5.18 -19.78
CA ILE A 638 8.72 -4.80 -20.20
C ILE A 638 9.00 -3.45 -19.55
N ARG A 639 10.12 -3.35 -18.83
CA ARG A 639 10.60 -2.10 -18.23
C ARG A 639 12.01 -1.85 -18.77
N GLY A 640 12.11 -1.06 -19.81
CA GLY A 640 13.34 -0.83 -20.56
C GLY A 640 13.95 -2.15 -21.04
N ASP A 641 15.06 -2.55 -20.42
CA ASP A 641 15.88 -3.72 -20.78
C ASP A 641 15.48 -5.01 -20.03
N ARG A 642 14.33 -5.02 -19.36
CA ARG A 642 13.87 -6.15 -18.53
C ARG A 642 12.49 -6.60 -18.93
N ARG A 643 12.29 -7.91 -18.96
CA ARG A 643 11.01 -8.56 -19.22
C ARG A 643 10.58 -9.39 -18.02
N TYR A 644 9.29 -9.36 -17.73
CA TYR A 644 8.65 -10.01 -16.60
C TYR A 644 7.39 -10.77 -17.02
N ASP A 645 7.16 -11.91 -16.37
CA ASP A 645 5.91 -12.66 -16.42
C ASP A 645 5.03 -12.27 -15.22
N SER A 646 3.90 -11.63 -15.48
CA SER A 646 3.02 -11.09 -14.43
C SER A 646 2.48 -12.19 -13.50
N ALA A 647 2.12 -13.36 -14.04
CA ALA A 647 1.58 -14.47 -13.25
C ALA A 647 2.62 -15.02 -12.26
N LYS A 648 3.88 -15.14 -12.70
CA LYS A 648 4.99 -15.56 -11.84
C LYS A 648 5.28 -14.55 -10.74
N LEU A 649 5.22 -13.24 -11.05
CA LEU A 649 5.42 -12.19 -10.05
C LEU A 649 4.33 -12.21 -8.98
N PHE A 650 3.05 -12.26 -9.36
CA PHE A 650 1.94 -12.39 -8.40
C PHE A 650 2.11 -13.63 -7.52
N SER A 651 2.40 -14.79 -8.13
CA SER A 651 2.58 -16.04 -7.39
C SER A 651 3.74 -15.98 -6.39
N ALA A 652 4.81 -15.25 -6.71
CA ALA A 652 5.97 -15.09 -5.82
C ALA A 652 5.67 -14.28 -4.53
N ILE A 653 4.57 -13.53 -4.51
CA ILE A 653 4.08 -12.77 -3.36
C ILE A 653 2.71 -13.27 -2.88
N GLY A 654 2.38 -14.53 -3.13
CA GLY A 654 1.17 -15.16 -2.59
C GLY A 654 -0.14 -14.68 -3.22
N ILE A 655 -0.11 -13.99 -4.35
CA ILE A 655 -1.29 -13.58 -5.10
C ILE A 655 -1.54 -14.57 -6.24
N ALA A 656 -2.77 -15.07 -6.38
CA ALA A 656 -3.14 -15.89 -7.53
C ALA A 656 -3.01 -15.07 -8.84
N PRO A 657 -2.55 -15.67 -9.96
CA PRO A 657 -2.42 -15.00 -11.24
C PRO A 657 -3.68 -14.24 -11.67
N SER A 658 -3.51 -13.19 -12.49
CA SER A 658 -4.65 -12.50 -13.08
C SER A 658 -5.47 -13.47 -13.94
N PRO A 659 -6.81 -13.37 -13.90
CA PRO A 659 -7.71 -14.28 -14.62
C PRO A 659 -7.44 -14.33 -16.12
#